data_AF-A0A2U2PK41-F1
#
_entry.id   AF-A0A2U2PK41-F1
#
_cell.length_a   1.000
_cell.length_b   1.000
_cell.length_c   1.000
_cell.angle_alpha   90.00
_cell.angle_beta   90.00
_cell.angle_gamma   90.00
#
_symmetry.space_group_name_H-M   'P 1'
#
loop_
_entity.id
_entity.type
_entity.pdbx_description
1 polymer ?
#
loop_
_entity_poly.entity_id
_entity_poly.type
_entity_poly.pdbx_seq_one_letter_code
_entity_poly.pdbx_strand_id
1 'polypeptide(L)'
;MLFYCMKNRYLLLVFVLVFNGLMGFAQGISEIPNAPEKGSWTMVLLPDPQGYTKFKRNQPLLDILFNWIETNKERLNIRLVLCTGDLVEQNFVPEPDVRNGDQTSYEQWQVISAAFKRLDNKLPYVLCTGNHDYGTNHTENRYSQFNSFFPPDRNPLNKTMLVGMAPNAQGVKTLENACYEFVAPSGRKMLIFSLEYFPRKSVVSWATRIALQPRYRYHTGVILTHSYMHSSTRGNRLTDENDGLPGFSDITTGRRLWENFISSVPNIRMVFCGHVVDEPTHQGHTGFREDKNAYGSPVQQMLFNAQNEGGNWQGNGGNTWIRLLEFSAGNELVNVRTVSPLFAVSPETIHLAQRKEPFDQFSFKVAADARDTVVLSGKVLPFTLSDYKIPVSVKGSFIAQINHPKSPAAAARIISDTSGLFVIAGGNQLKIKAGRALSKGSANEFEISLKSGRDTASFILVKDQFIRNKVVAHRGAWKDAGVPQNSLKSEELAIKYGCEAAEFDVWLSADGVPVVSHDGIIGSRKIEETSAEELQQVPLGANCYVPTLEEYLLSIRGQNKTRLFLEIKTSEKGQERCLELTRKVVAMVQRMKVQAWVDYISFNYGILQEIIKLDPSAKTAYLWGDRTPAIVKSDGLSGLDYPYEHYRKNPSWMEEARQLQLSINSWTINQEDRMVELLDQQVDLITTDEPLMLLRLLERRAEATVKKDIKRIKE
;
A
#
# COMPACT_ATOMS: atom_id res chain seq x y z
N MET A 1 9.05 83.35 -25.38
CA MET A 1 9.19 83.21 -23.92
C MET A 1 9.20 81.71 -23.60
N LEU A 2 10.23 80.90 -23.82
CA LEU A 2 11.67 80.94 -23.49
C LEU A 2 12.02 80.70 -21.99
N PHE A 3 12.64 79.52 -21.75
CA PHE A 3 13.49 79.05 -20.64
C PHE A 3 12.81 78.72 -19.30
N TYR A 4 12.74 77.49 -18.75
CA TYR A 4 13.65 76.32 -18.69
C TYR A 4 15.06 76.65 -18.16
N CYS A 5 15.31 76.39 -16.87
CA CYS A 5 16.64 76.46 -16.29
C CYS A 5 16.95 75.14 -15.57
N MET A 6 17.70 74.28 -16.27
CA MET A 6 18.56 73.26 -15.70
C MET A 6 19.94 73.87 -15.40
N LYS A 7 20.55 73.50 -14.27
CA LYS A 7 22.01 73.42 -13.98
C LYS A 7 22.12 72.96 -12.51
N ASN A 8 22.91 71.99 -12.05
CA ASN A 8 24.02 71.18 -12.54
C ASN A 8 24.01 69.89 -11.67
N ARG A 9 23.94 68.69 -12.24
CA ARG A 9 25.06 67.81 -12.64
C ARG A 9 26.00 67.35 -11.50
N TYR A 10 25.77 66.10 -11.08
CA TYR A 10 26.73 65.01 -10.86
C TYR A 10 28.12 65.38 -10.31
N LEU A 11 28.36 65.08 -9.02
CA LEU A 11 29.53 64.34 -8.54
C LEU A 11 29.40 64.13 -7.01
N LEU A 12 28.75 63.05 -6.59
CA LEU A 12 29.24 62.28 -5.44
C LEU A 12 28.73 60.85 -5.59
N LEU A 13 29.56 60.08 -6.27
CA LEU A 13 29.57 58.63 -6.23
C LEU A 13 29.44 58.16 -4.77
N VAL A 14 28.57 57.15 -4.57
CA VAL A 14 28.96 55.84 -4.00
C VAL A 14 29.66 55.90 -2.64
N PHE A 15 29.05 55.18 -1.69
CA PHE A 15 29.70 54.63 -0.50
C PHE A 15 30.15 55.65 0.53
N VAL A 16 29.35 55.75 1.59
CA VAL A 16 29.75 55.59 3.00
C VAL A 16 28.41 55.78 3.74
N LEU A 17 27.76 54.68 4.12
CA LEU A 17 27.86 54.13 5.48
C LEU A 17 27.49 55.19 6.52
N VAL A 18 26.53 54.83 7.38
CA VAL A 18 26.02 55.63 8.52
C VAL A 18 24.79 56.47 8.17
N PHE A 19 23.72 55.80 7.74
CA PHE A 19 22.48 55.95 8.49
C PHE A 19 22.07 54.56 8.98
N ASN A 20 22.72 54.21 10.10
CA ASN A 20 22.29 53.13 10.96
C ASN A 20 20.83 53.36 11.36
N GLY A 21 20.05 52.29 11.20
CA GLY A 21 19.23 51.77 12.29
C GLY A 21 18.02 52.62 12.66
N LEU A 22 16.86 52.24 12.14
CA LEU A 22 15.62 52.00 12.90
C LEU A 22 14.44 51.80 11.94
N MET A 23 14.52 50.79 11.09
CA MET A 23 13.33 50.02 10.68
C MET A 23 13.74 48.56 10.68
N GLY A 24 14.11 48.08 11.87
CA GLY A 24 14.15 46.65 12.13
C GLY A 24 12.75 46.10 11.92
N PHE A 25 12.66 45.04 11.13
CA PHE A 25 11.52 44.14 11.14
C PHE A 25 11.24 43.75 12.59
N ALA A 26 10.22 44.34 13.20
CA ALA A 26 9.62 43.80 14.40
C ALA A 26 8.77 42.58 14.01
N GLN A 27 9.41 41.54 13.49
CA GLN A 27 8.95 40.18 13.77
C GLN A 27 9.39 39.89 15.20
N GLY A 28 8.61 40.38 16.16
CA GLY A 28 8.68 39.84 17.51
C GLY A 28 8.39 38.34 17.39
N ILE A 29 9.41 37.52 17.63
CA ILE A 29 9.29 36.06 17.66
C ILE A 29 8.32 35.75 18.79
N SER A 30 7.11 35.30 18.48
CA SER A 30 6.17 34.86 19.51
C SER A 30 6.76 33.65 20.24
N GLU A 31 6.99 33.79 21.54
CA GLU A 31 7.53 32.75 22.42
C GLU A 31 6.51 31.61 22.65
N ILE A 32 5.25 31.82 22.26
CA ILE A 32 4.19 30.81 22.16
C ILE A 32 3.95 30.46 20.68
N PRO A 33 3.71 29.18 20.32
CA PRO A 33 3.31 28.83 18.96
C PRO A 33 2.08 29.63 18.55
N ASN A 34 2.14 30.32 17.41
CA ASN A 34 1.01 31.08 16.89
C ASN A 34 -0.16 30.15 16.52
N ALA A 35 -1.36 30.72 16.36
CA ALA A 35 -2.45 29.98 15.73
C ALA A 35 -2.01 29.49 14.34
N PRO A 36 -2.36 28.26 13.95
CA PRO A 36 -1.97 27.73 12.65
C PRO A 36 -2.65 28.53 11.54
N GLU A 37 -2.11 28.46 10.32
CA GLU A 37 -2.72 29.12 9.16
C GLU A 37 -4.17 28.67 8.96
N LYS A 38 -5.01 29.54 8.38
CA LYS A 38 -6.44 29.23 8.18
C LYS A 38 -6.59 27.95 7.34
N GLY A 39 -7.26 26.95 7.89
CA GLY A 39 -7.47 25.64 7.26
C GLY A 39 -6.45 24.57 7.67
N SER A 40 -5.36 24.94 8.34
CA SER A 40 -4.38 24.03 8.92
C SER A 40 -4.86 23.47 10.25
N TRP A 41 -4.42 22.27 10.64
CA TRP A 41 -4.79 21.62 11.91
C TRP A 41 -3.58 20.95 12.58
N THR A 42 -3.67 20.68 13.88
CA THR A 42 -2.54 20.16 14.66
C THR A 42 -2.82 18.78 15.24
N MET A 43 -1.83 17.90 15.10
CA MET A 43 -1.68 16.65 15.84
C MET A 43 -0.64 16.83 16.95
N VAL A 44 -0.94 16.41 18.17
CA VAL A 44 0.02 16.40 19.28
C VAL A 44 0.63 15.01 19.39
N LEU A 45 1.96 14.92 19.47
CA LEU A 45 2.68 13.68 19.79
C LEU A 45 3.31 13.82 21.18
N LEU A 46 2.83 12.99 22.11
CA LEU A 46 3.34 12.86 23.47
C LEU A 46 4.47 11.82 23.50
N PRO A 47 5.58 12.10 24.21
CA PRO A 47 6.61 11.12 24.47
C PRO A 47 6.15 10.16 25.58
N ASP A 48 7.06 9.31 26.03
CA ASP A 48 6.80 8.35 27.10
C ASP A 48 6.61 9.06 28.47
N PRO A 49 5.46 8.91 29.15
CA PRO A 49 5.15 9.66 30.37
C PRO A 49 5.53 8.95 31.68
N GLN A 50 6.16 7.77 31.65
CA GLN A 50 6.43 6.95 32.85
C GLN A 50 7.13 7.72 33.99
N GLY A 51 7.98 8.70 33.65
CA GLY A 51 8.67 9.54 34.63
C GLY A 51 7.76 10.47 35.43
N TYR A 52 6.60 10.85 34.88
CA TYR A 52 5.60 11.65 35.58
C TYR A 52 4.74 10.80 36.53
N THR A 53 4.48 9.54 36.18
CA THR A 53 3.54 8.69 36.91
C THR A 53 4.21 8.01 38.10
N LYS A 54 5.48 7.60 37.95
CA LYS A 54 6.22 6.89 39.00
C LYS A 54 6.60 7.73 40.22
N PHE A 55 6.61 9.06 40.09
CA PHE A 55 6.92 9.97 41.18
C PHE A 55 5.76 10.91 41.48
N LYS A 56 5.23 10.86 42.71
CA LYS A 56 4.16 11.75 43.17
C LYS A 56 4.51 13.23 43.01
N ARG A 57 5.79 13.58 43.23
CA ARG A 57 6.30 14.96 43.04
C ARG A 57 6.21 15.45 41.59
N ASN A 58 6.17 14.57 40.60
CA ASN A 58 6.16 14.92 39.18
C ASN A 58 4.73 15.00 38.60
N GLN A 59 3.73 14.42 39.25
CA GLN A 59 2.34 14.36 38.75
C GLN A 59 1.72 15.73 38.41
N PRO A 60 2.00 16.83 39.14
CA PRO A 60 1.52 18.16 38.75
C PRO A 60 2.00 18.61 37.36
N LEU A 61 3.14 18.11 36.88
CA LEU A 61 3.63 18.41 35.52
C LEU A 61 2.75 17.74 34.46
N LEU A 62 2.23 16.54 34.75
CA LEU A 62 1.28 15.85 33.88
C LEU A 62 -0.04 16.65 33.80
N ASP A 63 -0.51 17.19 34.93
CA ASP A 63 -1.67 18.09 34.94
C ASP A 63 -1.43 19.36 34.12
N ILE A 64 -0.25 19.99 34.22
CA ILE A 64 0.12 21.15 33.39
C ILE A 64 0.06 20.79 31.92
N LEU A 65 0.66 19.65 31.51
CA LEU A 65 0.70 19.20 30.12
C LEU A 65 -0.71 19.01 29.54
N PHE A 66 -1.58 18.27 30.22
CA PHE A 66 -2.92 17.98 29.72
C PHE A 66 -3.85 19.21 29.78
N ASN A 67 -3.76 20.04 30.83
CA ASN A 67 -4.50 21.30 30.90
C ASN A 67 -4.06 22.26 29.80
N TRP A 68 -2.77 22.31 29.47
CA TRP A 68 -2.27 23.12 28.38
C TRP A 68 -2.83 22.65 27.04
N ILE A 69 -2.84 21.34 26.77
CA ILE A 69 -3.43 20.79 25.54
C ILE A 69 -4.92 21.15 25.45
N GLU A 70 -5.67 20.95 26.54
CA GLU A 70 -7.11 21.26 26.58
C GLU A 70 -7.39 22.75 26.32
N THR A 71 -6.69 23.64 27.02
CA THR A 71 -6.90 25.10 26.92
C THR A 71 -6.44 25.68 25.59
N ASN A 72 -5.47 25.04 24.93
CA ASN A 72 -4.95 25.49 23.64
C ASN A 72 -5.59 24.77 22.44
N LYS A 73 -6.51 23.83 22.66
CA LYS A 73 -7.07 23.01 21.57
C LYS A 73 -7.70 23.84 20.45
N GLU A 74 -8.42 24.91 20.76
CA GLU A 74 -9.06 25.74 19.73
C GLU A 74 -8.06 26.71 19.11
N ARG A 75 -7.22 27.34 19.93
CA ARG A 75 -6.19 28.29 19.48
C ARG A 75 -5.19 27.67 18.51
N LEU A 76 -4.81 26.42 18.77
CA LEU A 76 -3.88 25.65 17.96
C LEU A 76 -4.58 24.69 16.99
N ASN A 77 -5.91 24.71 16.90
CA ASN A 77 -6.70 23.77 16.10
C ASN A 77 -6.24 22.30 16.28
N ILE A 78 -6.05 21.88 17.53
CA ILE A 78 -5.66 20.51 17.89
C ILE A 78 -6.86 19.60 17.65
N ARG A 79 -6.63 18.51 16.91
CA ARG A 79 -7.71 17.56 16.54
C ARG A 79 -7.40 16.10 16.85
N LEU A 80 -6.14 15.77 17.17
CA LEU A 80 -5.74 14.41 17.52
C LEU A 80 -4.51 14.45 18.43
N VAL A 81 -4.46 13.55 19.40
CA VAL A 81 -3.30 13.33 20.29
C VAL A 81 -2.81 11.89 20.14
N LEU A 82 -1.50 11.69 19.97
CA LEU A 82 -0.84 10.39 19.95
C LEU A 82 0.11 10.28 21.14
N CYS A 83 0.29 9.08 21.70
CA CYS A 83 1.28 8.82 22.76
C CYS A 83 2.09 7.55 22.46
N THR A 84 3.42 7.67 22.51
CA THR A 84 4.38 6.66 22.04
C THR A 84 4.51 5.43 22.92
N GLY A 85 3.95 5.43 24.13
CA GLY A 85 3.90 4.28 25.03
C GLY A 85 4.53 4.57 26.39
N ASP A 86 4.82 3.50 27.13
CA ASP A 86 5.32 3.55 28.50
C ASP A 86 4.50 4.50 29.38
N LEU A 87 3.19 4.22 29.43
CA LEU A 87 2.23 4.99 30.20
C LEU A 87 2.52 4.93 31.70
N VAL A 88 3.10 3.82 32.15
CA VAL A 88 3.59 3.61 33.51
C VAL A 88 5.04 3.15 33.50
N GLU A 89 5.71 3.24 34.64
CA GLU A 89 7.06 2.68 34.83
C GLU A 89 7.00 1.19 35.18
N GLN A 90 5.94 0.76 35.86
CA GLN A 90 5.76 -0.62 36.29
C GLN A 90 4.34 -1.05 36.06
N ASN A 91 4.12 -2.19 35.39
CA ASN A 91 2.78 -2.63 35.04
C ASN A 91 2.00 -3.24 36.21
N PHE A 92 2.61 -4.07 37.07
CA PHE A 92 1.87 -4.84 38.09
C PHE A 92 2.66 -5.12 39.39
N VAL A 93 3.29 -4.08 39.96
CA VAL A 93 4.00 -4.11 41.24
C VAL A 93 3.09 -3.52 42.35
N PRO A 94 2.77 -4.29 43.41
CA PRO A 94 1.84 -3.86 44.46
C PRO A 94 2.47 -2.91 45.49
N GLU A 95 3.81 -2.91 45.60
CA GLU A 95 4.55 -2.07 46.55
C GLU A 95 5.46 -1.09 45.79
N PRO A 96 5.63 0.16 46.24
CA PRO A 96 6.55 1.08 45.58
C PRO A 96 7.99 0.57 45.60
N ASP A 97 8.65 0.55 44.45
CA ASP A 97 10.09 0.34 44.35
C ASP A 97 10.80 1.68 44.45
N VAL A 98 11.36 2.01 45.62
CA VAL A 98 12.05 3.29 45.89
C VAL A 98 13.15 3.66 44.88
N ARG A 99 13.67 2.71 44.08
CA ARG A 99 14.60 3.01 42.98
C ARG A 99 13.89 3.43 41.69
N ASN A 100 12.69 2.90 41.45
CA ASN A 100 11.89 3.09 40.24
C ASN A 100 10.58 3.86 40.49
N GLY A 101 10.38 4.46 41.66
CA GLY A 101 9.22 5.30 41.95
C GLY A 101 8.81 5.31 43.42
N ASP A 102 7.93 6.23 43.79
CA ASP A 102 7.26 6.26 45.11
C ASP A 102 5.77 5.93 45.01
N GLN A 103 5.37 5.28 43.91
CA GLN A 103 3.99 4.90 43.59
C GLN A 103 3.90 3.42 43.21
N THR A 104 2.85 2.75 43.67
CA THR A 104 2.46 1.41 43.21
C THR A 104 2.05 1.44 41.73
N SER A 105 2.10 0.30 41.04
CA SER A 105 1.63 0.24 39.65
C SER A 105 0.18 0.66 39.48
N TYR A 106 -0.69 0.32 40.43
CA TYR A 106 -2.09 0.73 40.38
C TYR A 106 -2.24 2.25 40.46
N GLU A 107 -1.50 2.92 41.36
CA GLU A 107 -1.48 4.39 41.44
C GLU A 107 -0.94 5.03 40.17
N GLN A 108 0.14 4.49 39.59
CA GLN A 108 0.69 4.98 38.31
C GLN A 108 -0.36 4.92 37.19
N TRP A 109 -1.05 3.78 37.05
CA TRP A 109 -2.14 3.62 36.08
C TRP A 109 -3.32 4.55 36.34
N GLN A 110 -3.70 4.77 37.61
CA GLN A 110 -4.74 5.73 37.98
C GLN A 110 -4.37 7.15 37.58
N VAL A 111 -3.13 7.57 37.80
CA VAL A 111 -2.63 8.91 37.49
C VAL A 111 -2.66 9.17 35.98
N ILE A 112 -2.08 8.27 35.18
CA ILE A 112 -2.08 8.46 33.72
C ILE A 112 -3.50 8.39 33.13
N SER A 113 -4.33 7.48 33.66
CA SER A 113 -5.73 7.39 33.29
C SER A 113 -6.48 8.70 33.63
N ALA A 114 -6.29 9.27 34.82
CA ALA A 114 -6.90 10.53 35.21
C ALA A 114 -6.46 11.70 34.32
N ALA A 115 -5.18 11.74 33.93
CA ALA A 115 -4.66 12.77 33.03
C ALA A 115 -5.35 12.73 31.66
N PHE A 116 -5.43 11.55 31.01
CA PHE A 116 -6.15 11.40 29.74
C PHE A 116 -7.66 11.63 29.86
N LYS A 117 -8.26 11.40 31.04
CA LYS A 117 -9.69 11.65 31.28
C LYS A 117 -10.09 13.09 31.01
N ARG A 118 -9.15 14.03 31.13
CA ARG A 118 -9.38 15.45 30.80
C ARG A 118 -9.74 15.66 29.33
N LEU A 119 -9.26 14.78 28.44
CA LEU A 119 -9.51 14.83 27.00
C LEU A 119 -10.75 14.04 26.56
N ASP A 120 -11.29 13.17 27.41
CA ASP A 120 -12.50 12.39 27.10
C ASP A 120 -13.65 13.32 26.69
N ASN A 121 -14.34 12.98 25.59
CA ASN A 121 -15.39 13.80 24.95
C ASN A 121 -14.93 15.15 24.37
N LYS A 122 -13.63 15.48 24.40
CA LYS A 122 -13.10 16.76 23.89
C LYS A 122 -12.14 16.58 22.73
N LEU A 123 -11.26 15.58 22.80
CA LEU A 123 -10.31 15.24 21.74
C LEU A 123 -10.17 13.71 21.64
N PRO A 124 -10.08 13.14 20.43
CA PRO A 124 -9.65 11.76 20.28
C PRO A 124 -8.15 11.65 20.58
N TYR A 125 -7.75 10.50 21.13
CA TYR A 125 -6.36 10.19 21.39
C TYR A 125 -6.02 8.73 21.07
N VAL A 126 -4.83 8.43 20.54
CA VAL A 126 -4.40 7.05 20.27
C VAL A 126 -3.16 6.74 21.09
N LEU A 127 -3.21 5.63 21.82
CA LEU A 127 -2.17 5.21 22.75
C LEU A 127 -1.48 3.96 22.24
N CYS A 128 -0.16 3.95 22.28
CA CYS A 128 0.66 2.76 22.17
C CYS A 128 0.97 2.23 23.57
N THR A 129 1.26 0.93 23.67
CA THR A 129 1.87 0.35 24.87
C THR A 129 3.38 0.23 24.67
N GLY A 130 4.15 0.57 25.70
CA GLY A 130 5.60 0.37 25.74
C GLY A 130 6.04 -0.81 26.58
N ASN A 131 7.34 -0.99 26.75
CA ASN A 131 7.90 -2.13 27.46
C ASN A 131 7.56 -2.14 28.96
N HIS A 132 7.42 -0.97 29.58
CA HIS A 132 7.03 -0.82 30.98
C HIS A 132 5.53 -1.03 31.24
N ASP A 133 4.71 -1.01 30.19
CA ASP A 133 3.28 -1.30 30.27
C ASP A 133 2.99 -2.82 30.30
N TYR A 134 4.02 -3.67 30.26
CA TYR A 134 3.91 -5.13 30.24
C TYR A 134 4.61 -5.80 31.41
N GLY A 135 4.14 -7.01 31.73
CA GLY A 135 4.78 -7.90 32.70
C GLY A 135 4.45 -7.52 34.14
N THR A 136 5.36 -7.83 35.06
CA THR A 136 5.24 -7.39 36.45
C THR A 136 5.96 -6.07 36.62
N ASN A 137 7.25 -6.03 36.26
CA ASN A 137 8.06 -4.82 36.30
C ASN A 137 8.18 -4.26 34.86
N HIS A 138 8.77 -5.04 33.95
CA HIS A 138 8.87 -4.69 32.52
C HIS A 138 9.15 -5.95 31.67
N THR A 139 8.31 -6.22 30.68
CA THR A 139 8.54 -7.18 29.56
C THR A 139 8.85 -8.64 29.90
N GLU A 140 8.66 -9.11 31.14
CA GLU A 140 8.89 -10.52 31.46
C GLU A 140 7.84 -11.42 30.77
N ASN A 141 6.67 -10.87 30.53
CA ASN A 141 5.60 -11.46 29.73
C ASN A 141 4.75 -10.33 29.12
N ARG A 142 3.81 -10.67 28.23
CA ARG A 142 2.94 -9.71 27.53
C ARG A 142 1.61 -9.44 28.24
N TYR A 143 1.52 -9.60 29.56
CA TYR A 143 0.35 -9.17 30.33
C TYR A 143 0.41 -7.66 30.56
N SER A 144 -0.72 -6.96 30.38
CA SER A 144 -0.82 -5.51 30.63
C SER A 144 -2.12 -5.17 31.36
N GLN A 145 -2.06 -4.22 32.29
CA GLN A 145 -3.26 -3.62 32.89
C GLN A 145 -3.92 -2.58 31.98
N PHE A 146 -3.31 -2.23 30.84
CA PHE A 146 -3.76 -1.18 29.95
C PHE A 146 -5.27 -1.20 29.66
N ASN A 147 -5.83 -2.37 29.32
CA ASN A 147 -7.25 -2.51 28.99
C ASN A 147 -8.20 -2.23 30.18
N SER A 148 -7.73 -2.37 31.42
CA SER A 148 -8.51 -2.05 32.63
C SER A 148 -8.67 -0.55 32.84
N PHE A 149 -7.72 0.26 32.34
CA PHE A 149 -7.72 1.71 32.51
C PHE A 149 -8.12 2.46 31.23
N PHE A 150 -7.91 1.84 30.07
CA PHE A 150 -8.24 2.37 28.75
C PHE A 150 -9.09 1.38 27.94
N PRO A 151 -10.32 1.06 28.40
CA PRO A 151 -11.20 0.21 27.64
C PRO A 151 -11.70 0.94 26.36
N PRO A 152 -12.03 0.20 25.29
CA PRO A 152 -12.38 0.78 23.98
C PRO A 152 -13.61 1.68 23.97
N ASP A 153 -14.49 1.59 24.97
CA ASP A 153 -15.69 2.39 25.13
C ASP A 153 -15.53 3.64 26.01
N ARG A 154 -14.33 3.86 26.57
CA ARG A 154 -14.03 4.98 27.47
C ARG A 154 -14.27 6.35 26.85
N ASN A 155 -13.65 6.62 25.69
CA ASN A 155 -13.77 7.90 25.00
C ASN A 155 -14.65 7.71 23.75
N PRO A 156 -15.87 8.28 23.69
CA PRO A 156 -16.75 8.11 22.55
C PRO A 156 -16.12 8.56 21.22
N LEU A 157 -15.23 9.56 21.23
CA LEU A 157 -14.54 10.05 20.03
C LEU A 157 -13.55 9.02 19.49
N ASN A 158 -12.84 8.30 20.36
CA ASN A 158 -12.01 7.17 19.95
C ASN A 158 -12.85 6.03 19.38
N LYS A 159 -13.97 5.73 20.06
CA LYS A 159 -14.87 4.64 19.66
C LYS A 159 -15.45 4.87 18.26
N THR A 160 -15.80 6.12 17.90
CA THR A 160 -16.30 6.45 16.56
C THR A 160 -15.26 6.26 15.47
N MET A 161 -13.98 6.37 15.81
CA MET A 161 -12.88 6.17 14.86
C MET A 161 -12.43 4.71 14.77
N LEU A 162 -12.82 3.85 15.72
CA LEU A 162 -12.26 2.49 15.85
C LEU A 162 -12.69 1.59 14.67
N VAL A 163 -11.73 1.19 13.84
CA VAL A 163 -11.91 0.26 12.71
C VAL A 163 -11.87 -1.19 13.18
N GLY A 164 -10.96 -1.52 14.09
CA GLY A 164 -10.81 -2.87 14.60
C GLY A 164 -9.69 -3.02 15.61
N MET A 165 -9.73 -4.13 16.34
CA MET A 165 -8.75 -4.53 17.34
C MET A 165 -8.23 -5.94 17.04
N ALA A 166 -6.93 -6.16 17.22
CA ALA A 166 -6.33 -7.49 17.21
C ALA A 166 -6.29 -8.08 18.63
N PRO A 167 -6.28 -9.43 18.76
CA PRO A 167 -6.04 -10.06 20.04
C PRO A 167 -4.67 -9.70 20.62
N ASN A 168 -4.63 -9.35 21.90
CA ASN A 168 -3.42 -9.26 22.71
C ASN A 168 -2.82 -10.66 22.96
N ALA A 169 -1.78 -10.75 23.79
CA ALA A 169 -1.11 -12.03 24.06
C ALA A 169 -1.99 -13.06 24.80
N GLN A 170 -3.03 -12.59 25.49
CA GLN A 170 -4.01 -13.43 26.19
C GLN A 170 -5.23 -13.76 25.29
N GLY A 171 -5.21 -13.38 24.01
CA GLY A 171 -6.29 -13.67 23.07
C GLY A 171 -7.48 -12.71 23.15
N VAL A 172 -7.39 -11.64 23.94
CA VAL A 172 -8.46 -10.64 24.10
C VAL A 172 -8.25 -9.49 23.11
N LYS A 173 -9.30 -9.07 22.40
CA LYS A 173 -9.21 -7.89 21.53
C LYS A 173 -9.18 -6.62 22.38
N THR A 174 -8.06 -5.90 22.36
CA THR A 174 -7.84 -4.71 23.19
C THR A 174 -7.27 -3.57 22.35
N LEU A 175 -7.18 -2.38 22.95
CA LEU A 175 -6.58 -1.21 22.31
C LEU A 175 -5.04 -1.28 22.22
N GLU A 176 -4.39 -2.31 22.80
CA GLU A 176 -2.94 -2.56 22.66
C GLU A 176 -2.55 -2.72 21.18
N ASN A 177 -3.48 -3.25 20.38
CA ASN A 177 -3.33 -3.44 18.95
C ASN A 177 -4.64 -3.00 18.26
N ALA A 178 -4.71 -1.75 17.81
CA ALA A 178 -5.92 -1.15 17.29
C ALA A 178 -5.68 -0.34 16.02
N CYS A 179 -6.72 -0.26 15.19
CA CYS A 179 -6.73 0.53 13.97
C CYS A 179 -7.88 1.54 14.04
N TYR A 180 -7.59 2.78 13.64
CA TYR A 180 -8.52 3.90 13.68
C TYR A 180 -8.59 4.60 12.32
N GLU A 181 -9.79 5.00 11.93
CA GLU A 181 -10.05 5.87 10.79
C GLU A 181 -10.34 7.27 11.30
N PHE A 182 -9.44 8.21 10.99
CA PHE A 182 -9.56 9.62 11.36
C PHE A 182 -9.80 10.46 10.10
N VAL A 183 -10.76 11.37 10.15
CA VAL A 183 -10.96 12.36 9.09
C VAL A 183 -10.59 13.73 9.65
N ALA A 184 -9.51 14.30 9.15
CA ALA A 184 -9.07 15.63 9.52
C ALA A 184 -10.08 16.70 9.07
N PRO A 185 -10.12 17.89 9.71
CA PRO A 185 -11.01 18.98 9.27
C PRO A 185 -10.81 19.41 7.82
N SER A 186 -9.61 19.19 7.28
CA SER A 186 -9.26 19.44 5.88
C SER A 186 -9.77 18.36 4.90
N GLY A 187 -10.47 17.33 5.38
CA GLY A 187 -10.96 16.20 4.59
C GLY A 187 -9.97 15.05 4.44
N ARG A 188 -8.71 15.20 4.89
CA ARG A 188 -7.71 14.13 4.82
C ARG A 188 -8.16 12.93 5.66
N LYS A 189 -8.29 11.77 5.01
CA LYS A 189 -8.54 10.49 5.67
C LYS A 189 -7.21 9.87 6.11
N MET A 190 -7.12 9.47 7.37
CA MET A 190 -5.96 8.78 7.95
C MET A 190 -6.37 7.42 8.48
N LEU A 191 -5.50 6.42 8.29
CA LEU A 191 -5.65 5.09 8.86
C LEU A 191 -4.51 4.87 9.87
N ILE A 192 -4.83 4.93 11.15
CA ILE A 192 -3.85 4.99 12.24
C ILE A 192 -3.81 3.64 12.94
N PHE A 193 -2.65 3.00 12.96
CA PHE A 193 -2.40 1.75 13.66
C PHE A 193 -1.63 2.02 14.95
N SER A 194 -2.18 1.63 16.09
CA SER A 194 -1.42 1.46 17.33
C SER A 194 -1.02 -0.01 17.45
N LEU A 195 0.28 -0.27 17.57
CA LEU A 195 0.85 -1.61 17.63
C LEU A 195 1.65 -1.78 18.93
N GLU A 196 1.52 -2.94 19.55
CA GLU A 196 2.22 -3.31 20.79
C GLU A 196 3.76 -3.19 20.70
N TYR A 197 4.44 -3.13 21.85
CA TYR A 197 5.90 -3.19 21.92
C TYR A 197 6.43 -4.44 21.22
N PHE A 198 7.31 -4.22 20.23
CA PHE A 198 7.79 -5.23 19.28
C PHE A 198 6.65 -6.13 18.76
N PRO A 199 5.86 -5.66 17.78
CA PRO A 199 4.61 -6.32 17.38
C PRO A 199 4.81 -7.79 17.00
N ARG A 200 3.92 -8.67 17.46
CA ARG A 200 3.88 -10.07 17.03
C ARG A 200 3.62 -10.17 15.53
N LYS A 201 4.12 -11.22 14.88
CA LYS A 201 3.91 -11.43 13.44
C LYS A 201 2.43 -11.51 13.06
N SER A 202 1.60 -12.07 13.95
CA SER A 202 0.15 -12.16 13.78
C SER A 202 -0.53 -10.78 13.78
N VAL A 203 -0.07 -9.86 14.63
CA VAL A 203 -0.52 -8.46 14.68
C VAL A 203 -0.09 -7.72 13.42
N VAL A 204 1.17 -7.86 13.01
CA VAL A 204 1.67 -7.27 11.76
C VAL A 204 0.84 -7.75 10.56
N SER A 205 0.59 -9.06 10.47
CA SER A 205 -0.23 -9.64 9.42
C SER A 205 -1.68 -9.12 9.44
N TRP A 206 -2.24 -8.89 10.63
CA TRP A 206 -3.56 -8.28 10.79
C TRP A 206 -3.58 -6.84 10.31
N ALA A 207 -2.59 -6.03 10.69
CA ALA A 207 -2.48 -4.63 10.28
C ALA A 207 -2.31 -4.52 8.75
N THR A 208 -1.46 -5.37 8.15
CA THR A 208 -1.29 -5.47 6.69
C THR A 208 -2.62 -5.76 5.99
N ARG A 209 -3.41 -6.72 6.49
CA ARG A 209 -4.71 -7.04 5.88
C ARG A 209 -5.70 -5.88 5.93
N ILE A 210 -5.71 -5.10 7.00
CA ILE A 210 -6.56 -3.91 7.09
C ILE A 210 -6.05 -2.84 6.12
N ALA A 211 -4.76 -2.51 6.17
CA ALA A 211 -4.19 -1.43 5.37
C ALA A 211 -4.34 -1.65 3.86
N LEU A 212 -4.40 -2.92 3.42
CA LEU A 212 -4.61 -3.32 2.03
C LEU A 212 -6.09 -3.40 1.60
N GLN A 213 -7.07 -3.14 2.48
CA GLN A 213 -8.47 -3.14 2.07
C GLN A 213 -8.73 -2.01 1.06
N PRO A 214 -9.48 -2.25 -0.03
CA PRO A 214 -9.74 -1.25 -1.07
C PRO A 214 -10.27 0.09 -0.54
N ARG A 215 -11.17 0.06 0.45
CA ARG A 215 -11.72 1.27 1.09
C ARG A 215 -10.69 2.18 1.76
N TYR A 216 -9.52 1.64 2.11
CA TYR A 216 -8.44 2.38 2.75
C TYR A 216 -7.31 2.78 1.80
N ARG A 217 -7.46 2.50 0.50
CA ARG A 217 -6.45 2.76 -0.51
C ARG A 217 -5.92 4.19 -0.52
N TYR A 218 -6.79 5.16 -0.25
CA TYR A 218 -6.48 6.59 -0.33
C TYR A 218 -6.17 7.23 1.02
N HIS A 219 -6.28 6.48 2.12
CA HIS A 219 -5.97 6.99 3.45
C HIS A 219 -4.47 7.19 3.60
N THR A 220 -4.08 8.23 4.34
CA THR A 220 -2.72 8.35 4.84
C THR A 220 -2.53 7.37 6.00
N GLY A 221 -1.79 6.29 5.77
CA GLY A 221 -1.48 5.31 6.79
C GLY A 221 -0.44 5.83 7.80
N VAL A 222 -0.74 5.69 9.09
CA VAL A 222 0.10 6.12 10.21
C VAL A 222 0.35 4.93 11.13
N ILE A 223 1.61 4.64 11.43
CA ILE A 223 1.99 3.62 12.40
C ILE A 223 2.46 4.30 13.68
N LEU A 224 1.89 3.89 14.81
CA LEU A 224 2.34 4.24 16.15
C LEU A 224 2.78 2.94 16.82
N THR A 225 4.06 2.85 17.18
CA THR A 225 4.66 1.67 17.83
C THR A 225 5.74 2.14 18.79
N HIS A 226 6.03 1.38 19.84
CA HIS A 226 6.93 1.88 20.89
C HIS A 226 8.41 1.83 20.49
N SER A 227 8.93 0.68 20.05
CA SER A 227 10.33 0.52 19.62
C SER A 227 10.44 0.30 18.11
N TYR A 228 11.25 1.12 17.45
CA TYR A 228 11.38 1.11 15.98
C TYR A 228 12.71 1.63 15.44
N MET A 229 13.21 2.76 15.96
CA MET A 229 14.45 3.38 15.45
C MET A 229 15.23 4.04 16.58
N HIS A 230 16.52 4.21 16.35
CA HIS A 230 17.41 4.98 17.22
C HIS A 230 17.33 6.47 16.93
N SER A 231 17.91 7.26 17.83
CA SER A 231 17.98 8.71 17.72
C SER A 231 18.95 9.17 16.64
N SER A 232 18.93 10.49 16.41
CA SER A 232 19.76 11.16 15.44
C SER A 232 21.26 11.04 15.76
N THR A 233 21.66 10.88 17.03
CA THR A 233 23.07 10.63 17.40
C THR A 233 23.57 9.25 16.96
N ARG A 234 22.66 8.30 16.73
CA ARG A 234 22.95 6.96 16.16
C ARG A 234 22.55 6.85 14.69
N GLY A 235 22.45 7.98 13.99
CA GLY A 235 22.16 8.02 12.56
C GLY A 235 20.75 7.57 12.18
N ASN A 236 19.78 7.66 13.10
CA ASN A 236 18.38 7.30 12.86
C ASN A 236 18.18 5.83 12.42
N ARG A 237 19.12 4.92 12.69
CA ARG A 237 19.01 3.53 12.20
C ARG A 237 17.81 2.81 12.81
N LEU A 238 17.19 1.92 12.05
CA LEU A 238 16.12 1.06 12.56
C LEU A 238 16.69 0.07 13.59
N THR A 239 15.87 -0.27 14.60
CA THR A 239 16.23 -1.33 15.55
C THR A 239 16.25 -2.67 14.84
N ASP A 240 17.22 -3.51 15.18
CA ASP A 240 17.40 -4.85 14.65
C ASP A 240 17.79 -5.87 15.73
N GLU A 241 18.09 -7.09 15.32
CA GLU A 241 18.31 -8.22 16.21
C GLU A 241 19.53 -8.03 17.13
N ASN A 242 20.38 -7.03 16.88
CA ASN A 242 21.56 -6.74 17.70
C ASN A 242 21.29 -5.75 18.85
N ASP A 243 20.09 -5.16 18.92
CA ASP A 243 19.79 -4.04 19.83
C ASP A 243 19.28 -4.44 21.22
N GLY A 244 19.51 -5.70 21.62
CA GLY A 244 18.98 -6.23 22.89
C GLY A 244 17.47 -6.42 22.81
N LEU A 245 17.05 -7.66 22.54
CA LEU A 245 15.64 -7.98 22.33
C LEU A 245 14.97 -8.40 23.64
N PRO A 246 13.67 -8.11 23.82
CA PRO A 246 12.93 -8.64 24.96
C PRO A 246 12.89 -10.17 24.89
N GLY A 247 12.71 -10.83 26.03
CA GLY A 247 12.61 -12.29 26.14
C GLY A 247 11.36 -12.92 25.50
N PHE A 248 10.66 -12.18 24.63
CA PHE A 248 9.48 -12.66 23.91
C PHE A 248 9.87 -13.58 22.75
N SER A 249 9.15 -14.69 22.60
CA SER A 249 9.40 -15.66 21.52
C SER A 249 8.90 -15.22 20.13
N ASP A 250 7.98 -14.25 20.06
CA ASP A 250 7.44 -13.70 18.81
C ASP A 250 7.46 -12.17 18.84
N ILE A 251 8.37 -11.60 18.04
CA ILE A 251 8.63 -10.17 17.92
C ILE A 251 8.94 -9.78 16.48
N THR A 252 8.69 -8.52 16.16
CA THR A 252 9.09 -7.89 14.91
C THR A 252 9.89 -6.62 15.23
N THR A 253 11.19 -6.63 14.94
CA THR A 253 12.07 -5.46 15.13
C THR A 253 11.71 -4.32 14.18
N GLY A 254 12.24 -3.11 14.41
CA GLY A 254 11.99 -1.97 13.53
C GLY A 254 12.35 -2.25 12.07
N ARG A 255 13.50 -2.89 11.83
CA ARG A 255 13.93 -3.35 10.50
C ARG A 255 12.91 -4.32 9.89
N ARG A 256 12.45 -5.32 10.65
CA ARG A 256 11.49 -6.31 10.15
C ARG A 256 10.10 -5.71 9.94
N LEU A 257 9.69 -4.74 10.76
CA LEU A 257 8.42 -4.05 10.62
C LEU A 257 8.43 -3.18 9.37
N TRP A 258 9.58 -2.55 9.07
CA TRP A 258 9.80 -1.87 7.81
C TRP A 258 9.67 -2.81 6.61
N GLU A 259 10.45 -3.89 6.59
CA GLU A 259 10.50 -4.84 5.46
C GLU A 259 9.15 -5.53 5.21
N ASN A 260 8.49 -5.99 6.27
CA ASN A 260 7.33 -6.88 6.15
C ASN A 260 5.99 -6.14 6.07
N PHE A 261 5.92 -4.87 6.48
CA PHE A 261 4.66 -4.13 6.53
C PHE A 261 4.77 -2.70 6.00
N ILE A 262 5.60 -1.85 6.60
CA ILE A 262 5.58 -0.42 6.28
C ILE A 262 6.00 -0.17 4.82
N SER A 263 7.07 -0.82 4.37
CA SER A 263 7.57 -0.67 3.00
C SER A 263 6.75 -1.44 1.97
N SER A 264 6.03 -2.47 2.38
CA SER A 264 5.26 -3.35 1.50
C SER A 264 3.82 -2.88 1.28
N VAL A 265 3.39 -1.82 1.97
CA VAL A 265 2.02 -1.30 1.90
C VAL A 265 2.01 0.13 1.30
N PRO A 266 1.18 0.39 0.26
CA PRO A 266 1.27 1.60 -0.55
C PRO A 266 0.81 2.88 0.15
N ASN A 267 -0.09 2.76 1.11
CA ASN A 267 -0.74 3.89 1.76
C ASN A 267 -0.08 4.31 3.08
N ILE A 268 0.88 3.56 3.63
CA ILE A 268 1.64 3.97 4.83
C ILE A 268 2.58 5.13 4.50
N ARG A 269 2.54 6.20 5.31
CA ARG A 269 3.31 7.43 5.10
C ARG A 269 4.00 7.99 6.34
N MET A 270 3.57 7.59 7.52
CA MET A 270 4.14 8.08 8.78
C MET A 270 4.34 6.94 9.76
N VAL A 271 5.45 7.00 10.50
CA VAL A 271 5.77 6.11 11.62
C VAL A 271 6.22 6.96 12.81
N PHE A 272 5.61 6.76 13.96
CA PHE A 272 5.94 7.44 15.22
C PHE A 272 6.32 6.41 16.28
N CYS A 273 7.41 6.67 17.01
CA CYS A 273 7.87 5.82 18.10
C CYS A 273 8.54 6.58 19.25
N GLY A 274 8.69 5.86 20.38
CA GLY A 274 9.33 6.30 21.61
C GLY A 274 10.48 5.35 21.98
N HIS A 275 10.55 4.91 23.24
CA HIS A 275 11.48 3.91 23.78
C HIS A 275 12.96 4.34 23.87
N VAL A 276 13.57 4.79 22.76
CA VAL A 276 15.02 4.97 22.69
C VAL A 276 15.48 6.31 23.29
N VAL A 277 16.46 6.22 24.18
CA VAL A 277 17.29 7.33 24.68
C VAL A 277 18.75 6.90 24.51
N ASP A 278 19.42 7.33 23.43
CA ASP A 278 20.79 6.90 23.15
C ASP A 278 21.85 7.72 23.90
N GLU A 279 21.54 8.98 24.23
CA GLU A 279 22.39 9.92 24.96
C GLU A 279 21.53 10.85 25.83
N PRO A 280 22.04 11.41 26.94
CA PRO A 280 21.27 12.28 27.85
C PRO A 280 20.95 13.68 27.29
N THR A 281 21.24 13.93 26.00
CA THR A 281 20.93 15.18 25.32
C THR A 281 19.56 15.09 24.64
N HIS A 282 18.89 16.22 24.41
CA HIS A 282 17.63 16.23 23.64
C HIS A 282 17.78 15.57 22.25
N GLN A 283 18.96 15.74 21.63
CA GLN A 283 19.24 15.10 20.35
C GLN A 283 19.29 13.56 20.44
N GLY A 284 19.78 13.02 21.55
CA GLY A 284 19.78 11.57 21.84
C GLY A 284 18.38 10.99 22.14
N HIS A 285 17.37 11.84 22.28
CA HIS A 285 15.98 11.49 22.54
C HIS A 285 15.09 11.63 21.29
N THR A 286 15.66 12.11 20.18
CA THR A 286 14.91 12.49 18.98
C THR A 286 15.55 11.94 17.73
N GLY A 287 14.72 11.56 16.76
CA GLY A 287 15.17 11.04 15.48
C GLY A 287 14.16 11.35 14.38
N PHE A 288 14.66 11.57 13.17
CA PHE A 288 13.82 11.78 11.99
C PHE A 288 14.52 11.25 10.74
N ARG A 289 13.79 10.49 9.92
CA ARG A 289 14.28 9.99 8.63
C ARG A 289 13.14 9.84 7.63
N GLU A 290 13.52 9.88 6.36
CA GLU A 290 12.65 9.58 5.23
C GLU A 290 13.25 8.40 4.46
N ASP A 291 12.44 7.38 4.18
CA ASP A 291 12.79 6.30 3.26
C ASP A 291 11.65 6.10 2.25
N LYS A 292 11.98 5.54 1.08
CA LYS A 292 10.97 5.18 0.09
C LYS A 292 10.46 3.76 0.33
N ASN A 293 9.13 3.60 0.35
CA ASN A 293 8.51 2.28 0.35
C ASN A 293 8.76 1.56 -1.00
N ALA A 294 8.33 0.29 -1.11
CA ALA A 294 8.48 -0.52 -2.32
C ALA A 294 7.81 0.09 -3.57
N TYR A 295 6.90 1.06 -3.38
CA TYR A 295 6.21 1.80 -4.42
C TYR A 295 6.87 3.16 -4.76
N GLY A 296 8.03 3.46 -4.16
CA GLY A 296 8.75 4.72 -4.37
C GLY A 296 8.19 5.91 -3.60
N SER A 297 7.21 5.69 -2.72
CA SER A 297 6.57 6.72 -1.90
C SER A 297 7.40 7.06 -0.68
N PRO A 298 7.58 8.34 -0.32
CA PRO A 298 8.26 8.71 0.92
C PRO A 298 7.44 8.30 2.15
N VAL A 299 8.13 7.73 3.14
CA VAL A 299 7.59 7.39 4.46
C VAL A 299 8.42 8.10 5.52
N GLN A 300 7.75 8.97 6.27
CA GLN A 300 8.32 9.82 7.30
C GLN A 300 8.35 9.05 8.61
N GLN A 301 9.51 8.94 9.24
CA GLN A 301 9.70 8.13 10.44
C GLN A 301 10.30 9.02 11.53
N MET A 302 9.70 9.03 12.71
CA MET A 302 10.06 9.95 13.78
C MET A 302 10.11 9.24 15.14
N LEU A 303 11.26 9.35 15.79
CA LEU A 303 11.45 9.03 17.20
C LEU A 303 11.27 10.31 18.02
N PHE A 304 10.48 10.22 19.09
CA PHE A 304 10.38 11.28 20.09
C PHE A 304 10.20 10.68 21.48
N ASN A 305 11.25 10.74 22.31
CA ASN A 305 11.21 10.19 23.67
C ASN A 305 11.92 11.09 24.70
N ALA A 306 11.24 12.15 25.13
CA ALA A 306 11.79 13.11 26.09
C ALA A 306 11.83 12.61 27.56
N GLN A 307 11.57 11.33 27.85
CA GLN A 307 11.34 10.81 29.22
C GLN A 307 12.46 11.12 30.23
N ASN A 308 13.71 11.24 29.76
CA ASN A 308 14.89 11.47 30.61
C ASN A 308 15.27 12.95 30.74
N GLU A 309 14.54 13.88 30.13
CA GLU A 309 14.83 15.29 30.32
C GLU A 309 14.39 15.82 31.69
N GLY A 310 15.05 16.88 32.15
CA GLY A 310 14.77 17.45 33.47
C GLY A 310 15.28 16.61 34.65
N GLY A 311 16.36 15.85 34.43
CA GLY A 311 17.12 15.18 35.50
C GLY A 311 17.36 13.68 35.33
N ASN A 312 17.35 13.15 34.09
CA ASN A 312 17.49 11.73 33.78
C ASN A 312 16.40 10.87 34.46
N TRP A 313 16.69 9.59 34.69
CA TRP A 313 15.74 8.60 35.23
C TRP A 313 15.04 9.00 36.54
N GLN A 314 15.72 9.80 37.37
CA GLN A 314 15.23 10.29 38.67
C GLN A 314 14.70 11.73 38.60
N GLY A 315 14.68 12.31 37.40
CA GLY A 315 14.32 13.69 37.15
C GLY A 315 12.81 13.95 37.22
N ASN A 316 12.39 15.01 36.53
CA ASN A 316 11.01 15.47 36.54
C ASN A 316 10.10 14.80 35.49
N GLY A 317 10.62 13.85 34.73
CA GLY A 317 9.87 13.05 33.75
C GLY A 317 9.85 13.59 32.31
N GLY A 318 10.63 14.62 32.00
CA GLY A 318 10.84 15.07 30.62
C GLY A 318 10.49 16.52 30.32
N ASN A 319 10.43 17.40 31.33
CA ASN A 319 10.09 18.83 31.18
C ASN A 319 8.81 19.10 30.37
N THR A 320 7.85 18.16 30.33
CA THR A 320 6.61 18.20 29.54
C THR A 320 6.81 18.42 28.04
N TRP A 321 7.98 18.12 27.47
CA TRP A 321 8.20 18.31 26.03
C TRP A 321 7.18 17.52 25.19
N ILE A 322 6.55 18.18 24.22
CA ILE A 322 5.63 17.59 23.24
C ILE A 322 6.02 18.04 21.83
N ARG A 323 5.60 17.27 20.82
CA ARG A 323 5.67 17.73 19.42
C ARG A 323 4.30 18.16 18.93
N LEU A 324 4.25 19.33 18.32
CA LEU A 324 3.13 19.84 17.55
C LEU A 324 3.41 19.57 16.07
N LEU A 325 2.58 18.74 15.44
CA LEU A 325 2.63 18.47 14.00
C LEU A 325 1.47 19.24 13.35
N GLU A 326 1.80 20.39 12.75
CA GLU A 326 0.83 21.26 12.07
C GLU A 326 0.75 20.87 10.59
N PHE A 327 -0.39 20.34 10.18
CA PHE A 327 -0.71 20.00 8.80
C PHE A 327 -1.28 21.23 8.10
N SER A 328 -0.67 21.63 6.98
CA SER A 328 -1.11 22.79 6.21
C SER A 328 -2.52 22.61 5.61
N ALA A 329 -3.18 23.70 5.22
CA ALA A 329 -4.51 23.65 4.61
C ALA A 329 -4.57 22.78 3.33
N GLY A 330 -3.49 22.73 2.55
CA GLY A 330 -3.34 21.84 1.39
C GLY A 330 -2.98 20.39 1.75
N ASN A 331 -2.82 20.09 3.04
CA ASN A 331 -2.40 18.82 3.62
C ASN A 331 -1.03 18.26 3.17
N GLU A 332 -0.32 18.91 2.25
CA GLU A 332 0.95 18.40 1.74
C GLU A 332 2.13 18.61 2.69
N LEU A 333 2.10 19.66 3.51
CA LEU A 333 3.21 20.07 4.36
C LEU A 333 2.85 19.86 5.82
N VAL A 334 3.77 19.25 6.57
CA VAL A 334 3.67 19.09 8.02
C VAL A 334 4.82 19.84 8.66
N ASN A 335 4.51 20.82 9.51
CA ASN A 335 5.47 21.59 10.28
C ASN A 335 5.56 21.01 11.69
N VAL A 336 6.74 20.59 12.11
CA VAL A 336 7.01 20.04 13.44
C VAL A 336 7.61 21.12 14.32
N ARG A 337 7.10 21.26 15.55
CA ARG A 337 7.68 22.11 16.59
C ARG A 337 7.72 21.37 17.93
N THR A 338 8.81 21.53 18.67
CA THR A 338 8.97 20.95 20.01
C THR A 338 8.74 22.03 21.08
N VAL A 339 7.75 21.79 21.96
CA VAL A 339 7.22 22.78 22.92
C VAL A 339 7.08 22.17 24.30
N SER A 340 7.32 22.95 25.36
CA SER A 340 7.12 22.55 26.76
C SER A 340 6.01 23.37 27.41
N PRO A 341 4.85 22.76 27.72
CA PRO A 341 3.82 23.34 28.58
C PRO A 341 4.33 23.85 29.92
N LEU A 342 5.28 23.16 30.56
CA LEU A 342 5.89 23.56 31.84
C LEU A 342 6.48 24.96 31.77
N PHE A 343 7.20 25.29 30.70
CA PHE A 343 7.76 26.62 30.53
C PHE A 343 6.76 27.62 29.92
N ALA A 344 5.76 27.13 29.18
CA ALA A 344 4.76 27.97 28.53
C ALA A 344 3.71 28.57 29.49
N VAL A 345 3.55 28.02 30.69
CA VAL A 345 2.52 28.51 31.65
C VAL A 345 2.89 29.79 32.39
N SER A 346 4.17 30.20 32.41
CA SER A 346 4.64 31.41 33.09
C SER A 346 5.27 32.38 32.08
N PRO A 347 4.88 33.67 32.07
CA PRO A 347 5.53 34.70 31.26
C PRO A 347 7.04 34.80 31.49
N GLU A 348 7.52 34.49 32.68
CA GLU A 348 8.93 34.55 33.06
C GLU A 348 9.73 33.41 32.42
N THR A 349 9.12 32.25 32.17
CA THR A 349 9.79 31.08 31.58
C THR A 349 9.44 30.84 30.12
N ILE A 350 8.53 31.63 29.54
CA ILE A 350 7.95 31.37 28.21
C ILE A 350 8.98 31.40 27.07
N HIS A 351 10.05 32.19 27.23
CA HIS A 351 11.20 32.21 26.33
C HIS A 351 11.95 30.86 26.24
N LEU A 352 11.77 29.97 27.23
CA LEU A 352 12.31 28.60 27.27
C LEU A 352 11.34 27.55 26.71
N ALA A 353 10.10 27.93 26.40
CA ALA A 353 9.03 27.00 26.05
C ALA A 353 9.17 26.36 24.66
N GLN A 354 10.07 26.87 23.82
CA GLN A 354 10.32 26.33 22.49
C GLN A 354 11.79 26.01 22.30
N ARG A 355 12.06 24.81 21.79
CA ARG A 355 13.37 24.46 21.27
C ARG A 355 13.47 24.81 19.78
N LYS A 356 14.67 25.14 19.30
CA LYS A 356 14.88 25.76 17.98
C LYS A 356 15.91 25.05 17.09
N GLU A 357 16.49 23.95 17.54
CA GLU A 357 17.47 23.22 16.72
C GLU A 357 16.78 22.54 15.52
N PRO A 358 17.53 22.16 14.46
CA PRO A 358 16.94 21.53 13.28
C PRO A 358 16.17 20.22 13.56
N PHE A 359 16.50 19.51 14.65
CA PHE A 359 15.77 18.31 15.08
C PHE A 359 14.54 18.64 15.94
N ASP A 360 14.37 19.90 16.39
CA ASP A 360 13.23 20.40 17.15
C ASP A 360 12.17 21.04 16.25
N GLN A 361 12.62 21.70 15.18
CA GLN A 361 11.81 22.45 14.22
C GLN A 361 12.19 22.12 12.78
N PHE A 362 11.28 21.47 12.07
CA PHE A 362 11.48 21.09 10.67
C PHE A 362 10.14 20.85 9.98
N SER A 363 10.16 20.78 8.66
CA SER A 363 8.97 20.47 7.86
C SER A 363 9.22 19.29 6.96
N PHE A 364 8.21 18.48 6.74
CA PHE A 364 8.26 17.38 5.79
C PHE A 364 6.98 17.32 4.97
N LYS A 365 7.07 16.67 3.81
CA LYS A 365 5.91 16.49 2.94
C LYS A 365 5.23 15.14 3.16
N VAL A 366 3.92 15.16 3.19
CA VAL A 366 3.07 13.97 3.13
C VAL A 366 2.09 14.16 1.98
N ALA A 367 2.24 13.36 0.92
CA ALA A 367 1.41 13.43 -0.29
C ALA A 367 -0.07 13.66 0.04
N ALA A 368 -0.71 14.54 -0.75
CA ALA A 368 -2.06 15.07 -0.52
C ALA A 368 -3.07 13.95 -0.20
N ASP A 369 -2.97 12.84 -0.95
CA ASP A 369 -3.66 11.56 -0.76
C ASP A 369 -2.77 10.38 -1.23
N ALA A 370 -3.02 9.14 -0.78
CA ALA A 370 -2.34 7.97 -1.36
C ALA A 370 -2.72 7.70 -2.84
N ARG A 371 -3.64 8.51 -3.41
CA ARG A 371 -3.93 8.62 -4.85
C ARG A 371 -2.65 8.87 -5.66
N ASP A 372 -1.74 9.68 -5.11
CA ASP A 372 -0.60 10.23 -5.87
C ASP A 372 0.49 9.21 -6.21
N THR A 373 0.54 8.06 -5.53
CA THR A 373 1.81 7.32 -5.48
C THR A 373 1.77 5.92 -6.03
N VAL A 374 0.60 5.34 -6.30
CA VAL A 374 0.52 3.96 -6.79
C VAL A 374 -0.43 3.74 -7.97
N VAL A 375 -1.44 4.60 -8.17
CA VAL A 375 -2.33 4.53 -9.36
C VAL A 375 -1.77 5.33 -10.55
N LEU A 376 -0.88 6.31 -10.31
CA LEU A 376 -0.54 7.33 -11.31
C LEU A 376 0.81 7.16 -12.01
N SER A 377 1.77 6.40 -11.47
CA SER A 377 3.15 6.48 -11.99
C SER A 377 3.32 5.91 -13.40
N GLY A 378 2.41 5.02 -13.85
CA GLY A 378 2.54 4.31 -15.14
C GLY A 378 3.87 3.58 -15.29
N LYS A 379 4.60 3.38 -14.18
CA LYS A 379 5.99 2.95 -14.20
C LYS A 379 6.03 1.43 -14.28
N VAL A 380 6.54 0.93 -15.39
CA VAL A 380 6.77 -0.49 -15.65
C VAL A 380 8.06 -0.98 -15.01
N LEU A 381 8.18 -2.30 -14.88
CA LEU A 381 9.38 -2.96 -14.37
C LEU A 381 10.60 -2.65 -15.25
N PRO A 382 11.80 -2.58 -14.66
CA PRO A 382 13.03 -2.29 -15.40
C PRO A 382 13.45 -3.41 -16.37
N PHE A 383 12.96 -4.63 -16.15
CA PHE A 383 13.17 -5.81 -16.99
C PHE A 383 12.02 -6.82 -16.79
N THR A 384 11.80 -7.69 -17.77
CA THR A 384 10.70 -8.67 -17.79
C THR A 384 11.20 -10.11 -17.93
N LEU A 385 10.30 -11.08 -17.76
CA LEU A 385 10.54 -12.50 -18.02
C LEU A 385 9.74 -12.92 -19.26
N SER A 386 10.30 -13.76 -20.13
CA SER A 386 9.58 -14.25 -21.31
C SER A 386 8.38 -15.16 -21.00
N ASP A 387 8.33 -15.72 -19.79
CA ASP A 387 7.24 -16.52 -19.26
C ASP A 387 7.26 -16.45 -17.72
N TYR A 388 6.13 -16.78 -17.11
CA TYR A 388 5.93 -16.76 -15.66
C TYR A 388 5.40 -18.11 -15.16
N LYS A 389 5.22 -19.09 -16.05
CA LYS A 389 4.65 -20.41 -15.76
C LYS A 389 5.75 -21.45 -15.57
N ILE A 390 5.63 -22.29 -14.54
CA ILE A 390 6.61 -23.32 -14.18
C ILE A 390 6.10 -24.70 -14.62
N PRO A 391 6.84 -25.42 -15.48
CA PRO A 391 6.51 -26.80 -15.83
C PRO A 391 6.48 -27.73 -14.62
N VAL A 392 5.45 -28.57 -14.54
CA VAL A 392 5.29 -29.54 -13.44
C VAL A 392 5.98 -30.86 -13.80
N SER A 393 6.68 -31.45 -12.83
CA SER A 393 7.34 -32.76 -12.96
C SER A 393 8.47 -32.85 -14.00
N VAL A 394 8.95 -31.72 -14.53
CA VAL A 394 10.09 -31.68 -15.46
C VAL A 394 11.34 -31.23 -14.72
N LYS A 395 12.37 -32.08 -14.67
CA LYS A 395 13.62 -31.77 -13.97
C LYS A 395 14.44 -30.72 -14.72
N GLY A 396 14.97 -29.73 -14.00
CA GLY A 396 15.90 -28.74 -14.58
C GLY A 396 15.30 -27.88 -15.70
N SER A 397 13.97 -27.76 -15.77
CA SER A 397 13.27 -27.11 -16.87
C SER A 397 13.65 -25.65 -17.03
N PHE A 398 13.71 -25.19 -18.28
CA PHE A 398 13.69 -23.77 -18.58
C PHE A 398 12.34 -23.18 -18.19
N ILE A 399 12.37 -21.98 -17.61
CA ILE A 399 11.17 -21.23 -17.23
C ILE A 399 11.09 -19.99 -18.13
N ALA A 400 12.10 -19.13 -18.08
CA ALA A 400 12.05 -17.86 -18.79
C ALA A 400 13.43 -17.31 -19.14
N GLN A 401 13.46 -16.51 -20.21
CA GLN A 401 14.55 -15.61 -20.53
C GLN A 401 14.33 -14.29 -19.79
N ILE A 402 15.36 -13.77 -19.13
CA ILE A 402 15.32 -12.45 -18.50
C ILE A 402 15.69 -11.41 -19.56
N ASN A 403 14.80 -10.44 -19.77
CA ASN A 403 14.92 -9.42 -20.81
C ASN A 403 15.10 -8.04 -20.19
N HIS A 404 16.33 -7.51 -20.22
CA HIS A 404 16.64 -6.17 -19.73
C HIS A 404 16.81 -5.19 -20.90
N PRO A 405 15.80 -4.37 -21.22
CA PRO A 405 15.81 -3.52 -22.43
C PRO A 405 16.98 -2.53 -22.45
N LYS A 406 17.31 -1.92 -21.30
CA LYS A 406 18.42 -0.96 -21.19
C LYS A 406 19.81 -1.58 -21.01
N SER A 407 19.90 -2.88 -20.72
CA SER A 407 21.18 -3.55 -20.42
C SER A 407 21.12 -5.04 -20.76
N PRO A 408 20.98 -5.42 -22.04
CA PRO A 408 20.69 -6.82 -22.42
C PRO A 408 21.76 -7.83 -22.00
N ALA A 409 23.03 -7.40 -21.93
CA ALA A 409 24.16 -8.24 -21.53
C ALA A 409 24.38 -8.31 -20.00
N ALA A 410 23.58 -7.58 -19.19
CA ALA A 410 23.79 -7.54 -17.75
C ALA A 410 23.46 -8.90 -17.11
N ALA A 411 24.43 -9.47 -16.41
CA ALA A 411 24.25 -10.73 -15.70
C ALA A 411 23.14 -10.60 -14.64
N ALA A 412 22.18 -11.52 -14.68
CA ALA A 412 21.11 -11.60 -13.72
C ALA A 412 21.47 -12.55 -12.56
N ARG A 413 20.97 -12.26 -11.36
CA ARG A 413 21.07 -13.15 -10.20
C ARG A 413 19.80 -13.11 -9.36
N ILE A 414 19.52 -14.21 -8.67
CA ILE A 414 18.46 -14.29 -7.68
C ILE A 414 18.95 -13.60 -6.40
N ILE A 415 18.15 -12.65 -5.89
CA ILE A 415 18.33 -12.01 -4.57
C ILE A 415 17.58 -12.81 -3.50
N SER A 416 16.34 -13.20 -3.80
CA SER A 416 15.51 -14.01 -2.92
C SER A 416 14.66 -14.97 -3.74
N ASP A 417 14.46 -16.17 -3.20
CA ASP A 417 13.59 -17.22 -3.74
C ASP A 417 12.96 -17.92 -2.54
N THR A 418 11.64 -17.78 -2.42
CA THR A 418 10.86 -18.36 -1.30
C THR A 418 10.90 -19.89 -1.24
N SER A 419 11.27 -20.55 -2.34
CA SER A 419 11.29 -22.01 -2.48
C SER A 419 12.68 -22.63 -2.48
N GLY A 420 13.70 -21.85 -2.84
CA GLY A 420 15.05 -22.34 -3.13
C GLY A 420 15.13 -23.26 -4.36
N LEU A 421 14.12 -23.30 -5.23
CA LEU A 421 14.06 -24.18 -6.41
C LEU A 421 14.76 -23.62 -7.65
N PHE A 422 14.97 -22.31 -7.73
CA PHE A 422 15.36 -21.67 -8.98
C PHE A 422 16.84 -21.34 -9.07
N VAL A 423 17.34 -21.23 -10.29
CA VAL A 423 18.71 -20.82 -10.61
C VAL A 423 18.71 -19.96 -11.87
N ILE A 424 19.64 -19.00 -11.95
CA ILE A 424 19.96 -18.33 -13.21
C ILE A 424 21.12 -19.08 -13.85
N ALA A 425 20.85 -19.72 -14.99
CA ALA A 425 21.85 -20.38 -15.81
C ALA A 425 22.49 -19.39 -16.80
N GLY A 426 23.48 -19.86 -17.56
CA GLY A 426 24.16 -19.07 -18.59
C GLY A 426 23.18 -18.41 -19.56
N GLY A 427 23.51 -17.20 -20.01
CA GLY A 427 22.65 -16.42 -20.91
C GLY A 427 21.42 -15.80 -20.23
N ASN A 428 21.43 -15.61 -18.90
CA ASN A 428 20.32 -15.03 -18.13
C ASN A 428 19.01 -15.86 -18.21
N GLN A 429 19.16 -17.18 -18.25
CA GLN A 429 18.02 -18.11 -18.29
C GLN A 429 17.60 -18.49 -16.87
N LEU A 430 16.35 -18.20 -16.52
CA LEU A 430 15.73 -18.68 -15.29
C LEU A 430 15.30 -20.14 -15.48
N LYS A 431 15.80 -21.03 -14.62
CA LYS A 431 15.55 -22.48 -14.68
C LYS A 431 15.25 -23.05 -13.30
N ILE A 432 14.64 -24.24 -13.28
CA ILE A 432 14.68 -25.09 -12.09
C ILE A 432 16.09 -25.64 -11.90
N LYS A 433 16.57 -25.74 -10.65
CA LYS A 433 17.86 -26.36 -10.33
C LYS A 433 17.98 -27.77 -10.91
N ALA A 434 19.19 -28.14 -11.34
CA ALA A 434 19.46 -29.46 -11.89
C ALA A 434 19.04 -30.57 -10.92
N GLY A 435 18.40 -31.62 -11.44
CA GLY A 435 17.89 -32.75 -10.65
C GLY A 435 16.64 -32.46 -9.81
N ARG A 436 16.21 -31.20 -9.66
CA ARG A 436 14.98 -30.80 -8.98
C ARG A 436 13.85 -30.62 -9.99
N ALA A 437 12.61 -30.84 -9.54
CA ALA A 437 11.39 -30.61 -10.30
C ALA A 437 10.29 -30.11 -9.35
N LEU A 438 9.33 -29.38 -9.91
CA LEU A 438 8.12 -29.00 -9.19
C LEU A 438 7.18 -30.20 -9.07
N SER A 439 6.64 -30.47 -7.88
CA SER A 439 5.70 -31.57 -7.66
C SER A 439 4.26 -31.11 -7.86
N LYS A 440 3.34 -32.05 -8.15
CA LYS A 440 1.89 -31.72 -8.25
C LYS A 440 1.34 -31.13 -6.96
N GLY A 441 1.82 -31.60 -5.80
CA GLY A 441 1.41 -31.14 -4.47
C GLY A 441 2.11 -29.86 -3.97
N SER A 442 3.01 -29.28 -4.76
CA SER A 442 3.67 -28.01 -4.40
C SER A 442 2.68 -26.83 -4.43
N ALA A 443 3.04 -25.72 -3.77
CA ALA A 443 2.29 -24.47 -3.81
C ALA A 443 2.03 -24.01 -5.27
N ASN A 444 0.99 -23.20 -5.46
CA ASN A 444 0.63 -22.69 -6.79
C ASN A 444 1.53 -21.52 -7.21
N GLU A 445 2.02 -20.73 -6.26
CA GLU A 445 2.75 -19.48 -6.50
C GLU A 445 4.12 -19.52 -5.81
N PHE A 446 5.12 -18.93 -6.46
CA PHE A 446 6.48 -18.81 -5.94
C PHE A 446 7.01 -17.41 -6.21
N GLU A 447 7.33 -16.68 -5.14
CA GLU A 447 7.91 -15.35 -5.28
C GLU A 447 9.44 -15.42 -5.41
N ILE A 448 9.95 -14.69 -6.40
CA ILE A 448 11.37 -14.48 -6.64
C ILE A 448 11.70 -13.00 -6.79
N SER A 449 12.87 -12.60 -6.33
CA SER A 449 13.44 -11.27 -6.58
C SER A 449 14.74 -11.43 -7.33
N LEU A 450 14.88 -10.70 -8.43
CA LEU A 450 16.03 -10.75 -9.32
C LEU A 450 16.73 -9.40 -9.35
N LYS A 451 18.05 -9.44 -9.49
CA LYS A 451 18.87 -8.28 -9.84
C LYS A 451 19.44 -8.50 -11.24
N SER A 452 19.35 -7.50 -12.11
CA SER A 452 20.08 -7.46 -13.38
C SER A 452 20.68 -6.08 -13.54
N GLY A 453 22.01 -6.02 -13.70
CA GLY A 453 22.74 -4.76 -13.65
C GLY A 453 22.57 -4.06 -12.30
N ARG A 454 22.07 -2.82 -12.31
CA ARG A 454 21.76 -2.04 -11.09
C ARG A 454 20.32 -2.20 -10.63
N ASP A 455 19.46 -2.71 -11.51
CA ASP A 455 18.03 -2.76 -11.30
C ASP A 455 17.60 -4.04 -10.56
N THR A 456 16.52 -3.95 -9.80
CA THR A 456 15.91 -5.06 -9.06
C THR A 456 14.42 -5.11 -9.35
N ALA A 457 13.89 -6.32 -9.54
CA ALA A 457 12.46 -6.56 -9.75
C ALA A 457 12.05 -7.86 -9.06
N SER A 458 10.79 -7.94 -8.62
CA SER A 458 10.21 -9.14 -8.00
C SER A 458 9.05 -9.66 -8.84
N PHE A 459 8.93 -10.98 -8.93
CA PHE A 459 7.97 -11.68 -9.77
C PHE A 459 7.29 -12.81 -8.99
N ILE A 460 6.07 -13.16 -9.40
CA ILE A 460 5.43 -14.42 -9.01
C ILE A 460 5.50 -15.36 -10.20
N LEU A 461 6.07 -16.53 -9.96
CA LEU A 461 6.03 -17.66 -10.87
C LEU A 461 4.89 -18.59 -10.46
N VAL A 462 4.16 -19.11 -11.43
CA VAL A 462 2.95 -19.91 -11.20
C VAL A 462 3.15 -21.33 -11.70
N LYS A 463 2.81 -22.32 -10.88
CA LYS A 463 2.79 -23.73 -11.27
C LYS A 463 1.85 -23.92 -12.47
N ASP A 464 2.37 -24.35 -13.62
CA ASP A 464 1.56 -24.50 -14.84
C ASP A 464 0.61 -25.69 -14.74
N GLN A 465 -0.62 -25.42 -14.33
CA GLN A 465 -1.76 -26.33 -14.44
C GLN A 465 -2.95 -25.62 -15.09
N PHE A 466 -2.65 -24.62 -15.93
CA PHE A 466 -3.67 -23.87 -16.63
C PHE A 466 -4.45 -24.82 -17.54
N ILE A 467 -5.77 -24.70 -17.47
CA ILE A 467 -6.73 -25.46 -18.27
C ILE A 467 -6.53 -25.04 -19.73
N ARG A 468 -6.55 -26.01 -20.64
CA ARG A 468 -6.36 -25.84 -22.09
C ARG A 468 -7.52 -26.49 -22.84
N ASN A 469 -8.74 -26.10 -22.48
CA ASN A 469 -9.99 -26.69 -22.98
C ASN A 469 -10.71 -25.81 -24.00
N LYS A 470 -10.11 -24.71 -24.46
CA LYS A 470 -10.62 -23.80 -25.49
C LYS A 470 -11.74 -22.85 -25.04
N VAL A 471 -12.14 -22.87 -23.77
CA VAL A 471 -13.32 -22.11 -23.28
C VAL A 471 -12.91 -20.78 -22.67
N VAL A 472 -13.34 -19.67 -23.30
CA VAL A 472 -13.23 -18.31 -22.77
C VAL A 472 -14.61 -17.80 -22.38
N ALA A 473 -14.84 -17.56 -21.09
CA ALA A 473 -16.10 -17.02 -20.59
C ALA A 473 -16.17 -15.51 -20.79
N HIS A 474 -16.98 -15.06 -21.74
CA HIS A 474 -17.16 -13.66 -22.11
C HIS A 474 -17.78 -12.86 -20.96
N ARG A 475 -17.06 -11.85 -20.46
CA ARG A 475 -17.41 -11.03 -19.28
C ARG A 475 -17.59 -11.87 -18.01
N GLY A 476 -16.87 -12.99 -17.92
CA GLY A 476 -17.01 -14.03 -16.90
C GLY A 476 -18.19 -15.00 -17.14
N ALA A 477 -18.41 -15.96 -16.24
CA ALA A 477 -19.51 -16.91 -16.35
C ALA A 477 -20.79 -16.37 -15.69
N TRP A 478 -21.47 -15.45 -16.39
CA TRP A 478 -22.56 -14.66 -15.83
C TRP A 478 -23.96 -15.22 -16.13
N LYS A 479 -24.17 -15.73 -17.34
CA LYS A 479 -25.50 -16.00 -17.92
C LYS A 479 -26.28 -17.09 -17.18
N ASP A 480 -25.72 -18.31 -17.10
CA ASP A 480 -26.37 -19.46 -16.46
C ASP A 480 -26.62 -19.25 -14.95
N ALA A 481 -25.78 -18.45 -14.29
CA ALA A 481 -25.88 -18.20 -12.86
C ALA A 481 -26.74 -16.98 -12.50
N GLY A 482 -27.19 -16.20 -13.49
CA GLY A 482 -27.95 -14.97 -13.28
C GLY A 482 -27.19 -13.92 -12.46
N VAL A 483 -25.85 -13.87 -12.60
CA VAL A 483 -25.02 -12.85 -11.96
C VAL A 483 -24.65 -11.76 -12.97
N PRO A 484 -24.26 -10.56 -12.54
CA PRO A 484 -23.90 -9.51 -13.48
C PRO A 484 -22.62 -9.83 -14.26
N GLN A 485 -22.59 -9.43 -15.53
CA GLN A 485 -21.39 -9.40 -16.36
C GLN A 485 -20.29 -8.54 -15.71
N ASN A 486 -19.03 -8.81 -16.03
CA ASN A 486 -17.91 -7.95 -15.62
C ASN A 486 -17.87 -7.73 -14.08
N SER A 487 -18.27 -8.75 -13.32
CA SER A 487 -18.28 -8.75 -11.86
C SER A 487 -17.27 -9.76 -11.30
N LEU A 488 -16.77 -9.52 -10.07
CA LEU A 488 -15.92 -10.50 -9.38
C LEU A 488 -16.61 -11.88 -9.28
N LYS A 489 -17.94 -11.88 -9.15
CA LYS A 489 -18.73 -13.11 -9.06
C LYS A 489 -18.78 -13.88 -10.38
N SER A 490 -18.87 -13.20 -11.53
CA SER A 490 -18.81 -13.87 -12.84
C SER A 490 -17.41 -14.45 -13.10
N GLU A 491 -16.35 -13.79 -12.63
CA GLU A 491 -14.99 -14.33 -12.68
C GLU A 491 -14.82 -15.59 -11.80
N GLU A 492 -15.23 -15.52 -10.53
CA GLU A 492 -15.20 -16.65 -9.60
C GLU A 492 -15.92 -17.88 -10.16
N LEU A 493 -17.04 -17.66 -10.85
CA LEU A 493 -17.79 -18.73 -11.50
C LEU A 493 -17.05 -19.30 -12.71
N ALA A 494 -16.38 -18.49 -13.52
CA ALA A 494 -15.57 -18.98 -14.64
C ALA A 494 -14.43 -19.89 -14.13
N ILE A 495 -13.77 -19.51 -13.03
CA ILE A 495 -12.77 -20.33 -12.34
C ILE A 495 -13.40 -21.64 -11.84
N LYS A 496 -14.55 -21.53 -11.17
CA LYS A 496 -15.27 -22.69 -10.60
C LYS A 496 -15.73 -23.68 -11.67
N TYR A 497 -16.21 -23.20 -12.80
CA TYR A 497 -16.65 -24.03 -13.93
C TYR A 497 -15.48 -24.64 -14.69
N GLY A 498 -14.24 -24.22 -14.43
CA GLY A 498 -13.08 -24.74 -15.11
C GLY A 498 -12.95 -24.22 -16.54
N CYS A 499 -13.30 -22.94 -16.75
CA CYS A 499 -13.00 -22.27 -18.01
C CYS A 499 -11.49 -22.08 -18.14
N GLU A 500 -10.97 -22.15 -19.36
CA GLU A 500 -9.57 -21.84 -19.64
C GLU A 500 -9.28 -20.36 -19.38
N ALA A 501 -10.18 -19.46 -19.78
CA ALA A 501 -10.08 -18.04 -19.45
C ALA A 501 -11.42 -17.42 -19.05
N ALA A 502 -11.35 -16.32 -18.31
CA ALA A 502 -12.43 -15.36 -18.16
C ALA A 502 -12.04 -14.05 -18.86
N GLU A 503 -12.90 -13.56 -19.74
CA GLU A 503 -12.72 -12.28 -20.42
C GLU A 503 -13.41 -11.15 -19.61
N PHE A 504 -12.87 -9.95 -19.66
CA PHE A 504 -13.46 -8.75 -19.06
C PHE A 504 -12.90 -7.45 -19.68
N ASP A 505 -13.67 -6.37 -19.50
CA ASP A 505 -13.43 -5.07 -20.15
C ASP A 505 -12.96 -3.99 -19.18
N VAL A 506 -12.03 -3.12 -19.60
CA VAL A 506 -11.46 -2.06 -18.75
C VAL A 506 -11.56 -0.67 -19.39
N TRP A 507 -12.02 0.29 -18.59
CA TRP A 507 -12.09 1.73 -18.90
C TRP A 507 -11.29 2.58 -17.90
N LEU A 508 -11.01 3.84 -18.25
CA LEU A 508 -10.33 4.80 -17.36
C LEU A 508 -11.31 5.85 -16.82
N SER A 509 -11.59 5.78 -15.52
CA SER A 509 -12.42 6.76 -14.80
C SER A 509 -11.85 8.20 -14.84
N ALA A 510 -12.66 9.20 -14.50
CA ALA A 510 -12.27 10.62 -14.56
C ALA A 510 -11.04 10.95 -13.70
N ASP A 511 -10.87 10.29 -12.56
CA ASP A 511 -9.73 10.43 -11.64
C ASP A 511 -8.56 9.49 -11.98
N GLY A 512 -8.58 8.87 -13.16
CA GLY A 512 -7.45 8.11 -13.69
C GLY A 512 -7.27 6.72 -13.08
N VAL A 513 -8.32 6.13 -12.51
CA VAL A 513 -8.34 4.78 -11.95
C VAL A 513 -9.00 3.82 -12.96
N PRO A 514 -8.33 2.73 -13.38
CA PRO A 514 -8.95 1.74 -14.26
C PRO A 514 -10.10 0.98 -13.57
N VAL A 515 -11.24 0.86 -14.24
CA VAL A 515 -12.48 0.21 -13.75
C VAL A 515 -13.00 -0.80 -14.76
N VAL A 516 -13.74 -1.80 -14.29
CA VAL A 516 -14.23 -2.93 -15.09
C VAL A 516 -15.68 -2.70 -15.52
N SER A 517 -15.92 -2.63 -16.83
CA SER A 517 -17.23 -2.44 -17.45
C SER A 517 -17.15 -2.64 -18.96
N HIS A 518 -18.17 -3.23 -19.58
CA HIS A 518 -18.21 -3.36 -21.03
C HIS A 518 -18.44 -2.01 -21.71
N ASP A 519 -19.53 -1.34 -21.35
CA ASP A 519 -19.92 -0.06 -21.94
C ASP A 519 -19.25 1.12 -21.24
N GLY A 520 -19.05 2.21 -21.98
CA GLY A 520 -18.54 3.48 -21.44
C GLY A 520 -19.55 4.21 -20.52
N ILE A 521 -20.76 3.68 -20.40
CA ILE A 521 -21.85 4.17 -19.54
C ILE A 521 -22.33 3.01 -18.66
N ILE A 522 -22.43 3.23 -17.35
CA ILE A 522 -22.93 2.24 -16.40
C ILE A 522 -23.95 2.87 -15.43
N GLY A 523 -25.14 2.30 -15.36
CA GLY A 523 -26.29 2.98 -14.75
C GLY A 523 -26.59 4.29 -15.49
N SER A 524 -26.56 5.43 -14.78
CA SER A 524 -26.71 6.76 -15.36
C SER A 524 -25.39 7.52 -15.52
N ARG A 525 -24.24 6.85 -15.35
CA ARG A 525 -22.93 7.48 -15.22
C ARG A 525 -22.04 7.15 -16.40
N LYS A 526 -21.43 8.16 -17.02
CA LYS A 526 -20.35 7.98 -18.00
C LYS A 526 -19.05 7.73 -17.28
N ILE A 527 -18.38 6.63 -17.59
CA ILE A 527 -17.19 6.18 -16.86
C ILE A 527 -16.09 7.24 -16.92
N GLU A 528 -15.78 7.75 -18.11
CA GLU A 528 -14.68 8.70 -18.29
C GLU A 528 -14.96 10.10 -17.69
N GLU A 529 -16.18 10.36 -17.21
CA GLU A 529 -16.61 11.62 -16.57
C GLU A 529 -16.92 11.45 -15.08
N THR A 530 -16.80 10.23 -14.53
CA THR A 530 -17.13 9.89 -13.14
C THR A 530 -15.90 9.37 -12.41
N SER A 531 -15.73 9.71 -11.13
CA SER A 531 -14.64 9.15 -10.30
C SER A 531 -14.83 7.66 -10.04
N ALA A 532 -13.74 6.91 -9.85
CA ALA A 532 -13.84 5.49 -9.52
C ALA A 532 -14.54 5.23 -8.18
N GLU A 533 -14.37 6.10 -7.18
CA GLU A 533 -15.06 5.99 -5.89
C GLU A 533 -16.58 6.03 -6.08
N GLU A 534 -17.09 6.92 -6.94
CA GLU A 534 -18.50 6.97 -7.28
C GLU A 534 -18.92 5.75 -8.11
N LEU A 535 -18.14 5.36 -9.12
CA LEU A 535 -18.44 4.20 -9.98
C LEU A 535 -18.57 2.91 -9.17
N GLN A 536 -17.70 2.68 -8.17
CA GLN A 536 -17.77 1.52 -7.27
C GLN A 536 -19.05 1.46 -6.41
N GLN A 537 -19.83 2.55 -6.36
CA GLN A 537 -21.15 2.55 -5.69
C GLN A 537 -22.30 2.20 -6.65
N VAL A 538 -22.06 2.02 -7.95
CA VAL A 538 -23.10 1.64 -8.92
C VAL A 538 -23.45 0.16 -8.73
N PRO A 539 -24.70 -0.18 -8.37
CA PRO A 539 -25.13 -1.56 -8.22
C PRO A 539 -25.26 -2.23 -9.60
N LEU A 540 -24.70 -3.43 -9.72
CA LEU A 540 -24.84 -4.28 -10.92
C LEU A 540 -25.97 -5.31 -10.78
N GLY A 541 -26.51 -5.49 -9.57
CA GLY A 541 -27.43 -6.57 -9.20
C GLY A 541 -26.71 -7.67 -8.41
N ALA A 542 -27.47 -8.59 -7.80
CA ALA A 542 -26.96 -9.71 -7.01
C ALA A 542 -25.93 -9.33 -5.91
N ASN A 543 -26.06 -8.14 -5.32
CA ASN A 543 -25.11 -7.55 -4.36
C ASN A 543 -23.69 -7.36 -4.92
N CYS A 544 -23.57 -7.20 -6.25
CA CYS A 544 -22.34 -6.84 -6.94
C CYS A 544 -22.34 -5.35 -7.30
N TYR A 545 -21.15 -4.78 -7.39
CA TYR A 545 -20.86 -3.39 -7.74
C TYR A 545 -19.75 -3.35 -8.78
N VAL A 546 -19.58 -2.20 -9.45
CA VAL A 546 -18.51 -1.99 -10.44
C VAL A 546 -17.14 -2.23 -9.79
N PRO A 547 -16.36 -3.23 -10.24
CA PRO A 547 -15.02 -3.45 -9.72
C PRO A 547 -14.03 -2.45 -10.31
N THR A 548 -12.99 -2.13 -9.54
CA THR A 548 -11.75 -1.60 -10.11
C THR A 548 -10.95 -2.73 -10.77
N LEU A 549 -10.06 -2.39 -11.70
CA LEU A 549 -9.13 -3.37 -12.27
C LEU A 549 -8.29 -4.06 -11.19
N GLU A 550 -7.89 -3.33 -10.15
CA GLU A 550 -7.09 -3.89 -9.06
C GLU A 550 -7.86 -4.97 -8.29
N GLU A 551 -9.15 -4.75 -7.99
CA GLU A 551 -9.97 -5.76 -7.33
C GLU A 551 -10.10 -7.02 -8.20
N TYR A 552 -10.33 -6.85 -9.50
CA TYR A 552 -10.46 -7.95 -10.47
C TYR A 552 -9.15 -8.72 -10.68
N LEU A 553 -8.00 -8.02 -10.69
CA LEU A 553 -6.70 -8.68 -10.77
C LEU A 553 -6.29 -9.34 -9.45
N LEU A 554 -6.84 -8.92 -8.31
CA LEU A 554 -6.58 -9.59 -7.02
C LEU A 554 -7.36 -10.90 -6.90
N SER A 555 -8.59 -10.98 -7.41
CA SER A 555 -9.45 -12.17 -7.30
C SER A 555 -8.91 -13.38 -8.06
N ILE A 556 -8.12 -13.19 -9.13
CA ILE A 556 -7.52 -14.31 -9.87
C ILE A 556 -6.36 -15.01 -9.12
N ARG A 557 -5.79 -14.39 -8.08
CA ARG A 557 -4.66 -14.94 -7.33
C ARG A 557 -5.07 -16.15 -6.48
N GLY A 558 -4.10 -17.00 -6.14
CA GLY A 558 -4.28 -18.21 -5.34
C GLY A 558 -4.63 -19.46 -6.16
N GLN A 559 -4.98 -19.31 -7.43
CA GLN A 559 -5.28 -20.41 -8.35
C GLN A 559 -4.34 -20.41 -9.56
N ASN A 560 -4.26 -21.55 -10.26
CA ASN A 560 -3.33 -21.76 -11.37
C ASN A 560 -3.95 -22.54 -12.55
N LYS A 561 -5.26 -22.36 -12.75
CA LYS A 561 -6.09 -23.09 -13.70
C LYS A 561 -6.68 -22.17 -14.77
N THR A 562 -7.27 -21.05 -14.38
CA THR A 562 -7.97 -20.12 -15.28
C THR A 562 -7.14 -18.86 -15.45
N ARG A 563 -7.06 -18.36 -16.68
CA ARG A 563 -6.41 -17.09 -17.04
C ARG A 563 -7.45 -16.00 -17.32
N LEU A 564 -6.96 -14.81 -17.61
CA LEU A 564 -7.71 -13.58 -17.82
C LEU A 564 -7.45 -13.04 -19.23
N PHE A 565 -8.53 -12.73 -19.94
CA PHE A 565 -8.49 -12.00 -21.20
C PHE A 565 -8.93 -10.57 -20.91
N LEU A 566 -7.97 -9.67 -20.81
CA LEU A 566 -8.18 -8.28 -20.42
C LEU A 566 -8.36 -7.44 -21.69
N GLU A 567 -9.60 -7.02 -21.97
CA GLU A 567 -9.89 -6.05 -23.01
C GLU A 567 -9.63 -4.63 -22.53
N ILE A 568 -8.70 -3.92 -23.18
CA ILE A 568 -8.55 -2.47 -22.98
C ILE A 568 -9.42 -1.75 -24.00
N LYS A 569 -10.43 -1.02 -23.51
CA LYS A 569 -11.42 -0.33 -24.35
C LYS A 569 -10.87 0.93 -24.99
N THR A 570 -11.41 1.25 -26.16
CA THR A 570 -11.10 2.49 -26.88
C THR A 570 -11.85 3.65 -26.25
N SER A 571 -11.10 4.68 -25.83
CA SER A 571 -11.67 5.93 -25.31
C SER A 571 -12.19 6.83 -26.43
N GLU A 572 -13.36 7.42 -26.22
CA GLU A 572 -13.92 8.45 -27.11
C GLU A 572 -13.19 9.79 -26.96
N LYS A 573 -12.39 9.96 -25.88
CA LYS A 573 -11.56 11.15 -25.64
C LYS A 573 -10.25 11.16 -26.44
N GLY A 574 -9.99 10.12 -27.23
CA GLY A 574 -8.89 10.06 -28.18
C GLY A 574 -7.72 9.16 -27.76
N GLN A 575 -6.75 9.01 -28.68
CA GLN A 575 -5.69 8.00 -28.57
C GLN A 575 -4.81 8.15 -27.33
N GLU A 576 -4.48 9.37 -26.90
CA GLU A 576 -3.63 9.55 -25.72
C GLU A 576 -4.29 9.01 -24.44
N ARG A 577 -5.62 9.11 -24.34
CA ARG A 577 -6.37 8.55 -23.23
C ARG A 577 -6.33 7.01 -23.25
N CYS A 578 -6.39 6.41 -24.43
CA CYS A 578 -6.17 4.97 -24.60
C CYS A 578 -4.76 4.56 -24.15
N LEU A 579 -3.73 5.32 -24.51
CA LEU A 579 -2.34 5.04 -24.13
C LEU A 579 -2.11 5.25 -22.62
N GLU A 580 -2.75 6.25 -22.02
CA GLU A 580 -2.75 6.47 -20.57
C GLU A 580 -3.32 5.26 -19.83
N LEU A 581 -4.50 4.79 -20.25
CA LEU A 581 -5.11 3.57 -19.71
C LEU A 581 -4.18 2.38 -19.89
N THR A 582 -3.59 2.22 -21.08
CA THR A 582 -2.66 1.13 -21.40
C THR A 582 -1.46 1.10 -20.45
N ARG A 583 -0.78 2.24 -20.26
CA ARG A 583 0.36 2.35 -19.34
C ARG A 583 -0.03 2.01 -17.90
N LYS A 584 -1.20 2.46 -17.46
CA LYS A 584 -1.73 2.16 -16.11
C LYS A 584 -2.07 0.68 -15.94
N VAL A 585 -2.71 0.06 -16.94
CA VAL A 585 -3.07 -1.37 -16.93
C VAL A 585 -1.80 -2.23 -16.86
N VAL A 586 -0.83 -2.04 -17.77
CA VAL A 586 0.40 -2.83 -17.80
C VAL A 586 1.22 -2.66 -16.52
N ALA A 587 1.37 -1.42 -16.04
CA ALA A 587 2.04 -1.15 -14.77
C ALA A 587 1.33 -1.84 -13.58
N MET A 588 -0.01 -1.89 -13.59
CA MET A 588 -0.78 -2.55 -12.54
C MET A 588 -0.60 -4.06 -12.58
N VAL A 589 -0.67 -4.70 -13.76
CA VAL A 589 -0.42 -6.13 -13.94
C VAL A 589 0.97 -6.51 -13.44
N GLN A 590 1.99 -5.72 -13.78
CA GLN A 590 3.36 -5.95 -13.33
C GLN A 590 3.55 -5.72 -11.83
N ARG A 591 2.98 -4.64 -11.28
CA ARG A 591 3.02 -4.32 -9.83
C ARG A 591 2.38 -5.41 -8.99
N MET A 592 1.25 -5.93 -9.45
CA MET A 592 0.48 -6.96 -8.76
C MET A 592 1.03 -8.36 -8.99
N LYS A 593 2.02 -8.49 -9.87
CA LYS A 593 2.72 -9.74 -10.20
C LYS A 593 1.77 -10.80 -10.79
N VAL A 594 0.81 -10.37 -11.63
CA VAL A 594 -0.22 -11.24 -12.21
C VAL A 594 0.01 -11.57 -13.69
N GLN A 595 1.22 -11.34 -14.22
CA GLN A 595 1.57 -11.58 -15.63
C GLN A 595 1.32 -13.03 -16.07
N ALA A 596 1.45 -14.01 -15.18
CA ALA A 596 1.20 -15.42 -15.52
C ALA A 596 -0.27 -15.70 -15.92
N TRP A 597 -1.19 -14.84 -15.50
CA TRP A 597 -2.63 -15.01 -15.70
C TRP A 597 -3.19 -14.13 -16.81
N VAL A 598 -2.52 -13.07 -17.23
CA VAL A 598 -3.13 -12.03 -18.08
C VAL A 598 -2.65 -12.14 -19.53
N ASP A 599 -3.61 -12.27 -20.43
CA ASP A 599 -3.46 -12.00 -21.85
C ASP A 599 -4.30 -10.76 -22.22
N TYR A 600 -3.85 -9.99 -23.20
CA TYR A 600 -4.46 -8.71 -23.55
C TYR A 600 -5.16 -8.77 -24.90
N ILE A 601 -6.33 -8.15 -24.98
CA ILE A 601 -7.09 -7.99 -26.22
C ILE A 601 -7.53 -6.54 -26.40
N SER A 602 -7.70 -6.09 -27.64
CA SER A 602 -8.27 -4.77 -27.93
C SER A 602 -8.69 -4.66 -29.39
N PHE A 603 -9.70 -3.82 -29.63
CA PHE A 603 -10.05 -3.32 -30.96
C PHE A 603 -9.11 -2.22 -31.45
N ASN A 604 -8.37 -1.57 -30.54
CA ASN A 604 -7.42 -0.52 -30.90
C ASN A 604 -6.02 -1.11 -31.08
N TYR A 605 -5.56 -1.17 -32.33
CA TYR A 605 -4.25 -1.73 -32.65
C TYR A 605 -3.09 -0.98 -31.97
N GLY A 606 -3.21 0.35 -31.81
CA GLY A 606 -2.21 1.17 -31.14
C GLY A 606 -2.07 0.86 -29.64
N ILE A 607 -3.14 0.41 -28.99
CA ILE A 607 -3.08 -0.11 -27.61
C ILE A 607 -2.21 -1.36 -27.55
N LEU A 608 -2.42 -2.33 -28.44
CA LEU A 608 -1.66 -3.58 -28.46
C LEU A 608 -0.17 -3.32 -28.76
N GLN A 609 0.13 -2.40 -29.67
CA GLN A 609 1.51 -1.98 -29.94
C GLN A 609 2.18 -1.33 -28.71
N GLU A 610 1.45 -0.52 -27.94
CA GLU A 610 1.97 0.07 -26.72
C GLU A 610 2.21 -0.99 -25.63
N ILE A 611 1.32 -1.98 -25.49
CA ILE A 611 1.53 -3.12 -24.58
C ILE A 611 2.84 -3.85 -24.93
N ILE A 612 3.09 -4.15 -26.21
CA ILE A 612 4.32 -4.83 -26.65
C ILE A 612 5.58 -4.01 -26.33
N LYS A 613 5.51 -2.67 -26.45
CA LYS A 613 6.63 -1.80 -26.07
C LYS A 613 6.91 -1.82 -24.57
N LEU A 614 5.85 -1.82 -23.75
CA LEU A 614 5.93 -1.78 -22.29
C LEU A 614 6.30 -3.15 -21.69
N ASP A 615 5.83 -4.22 -22.32
CA ASP A 615 6.10 -5.61 -21.93
C ASP A 615 6.16 -6.51 -23.19
N PRO A 616 7.36 -6.73 -23.75
CA PRO A 616 7.54 -7.59 -24.93
C PRO A 616 7.17 -9.06 -24.70
N SER A 617 6.94 -9.49 -23.46
CA SER A 617 6.51 -10.86 -23.13
C SER A 617 5.00 -11.03 -23.12
N ALA A 618 4.26 -9.92 -23.10
CA ALA A 618 2.80 -9.92 -23.03
C ALA A 618 2.19 -10.64 -24.23
N LYS A 619 1.18 -11.47 -23.97
CA LYS A 619 0.37 -12.07 -25.03
C LYS A 619 -0.72 -11.09 -25.43
N THR A 620 -0.77 -10.77 -26.72
CA THR A 620 -1.70 -9.81 -27.30
C THR A 620 -2.46 -10.44 -28.45
N ALA A 621 -3.78 -10.28 -28.49
CA ALA A 621 -4.60 -10.67 -29.63
C ALA A 621 -5.50 -9.52 -30.10
N TYR A 622 -5.64 -9.39 -31.42
CA TYR A 622 -6.38 -8.27 -32.03
C TYR A 622 -7.83 -8.63 -32.31
N LEU A 623 -8.76 -7.69 -32.04
CA LEU A 623 -10.22 -7.96 -32.08
C LEU A 623 -10.91 -7.60 -33.40
N TRP A 624 -10.43 -6.58 -34.13
CA TRP A 624 -11.25 -5.94 -35.18
C TRP A 624 -11.36 -6.74 -36.49
N GLY A 625 -10.41 -7.62 -36.79
CA GLY A 625 -10.50 -8.49 -37.98
C GLY A 625 -10.16 -7.85 -39.32
N ASP A 626 -9.55 -6.66 -39.36
CA ASP A 626 -9.13 -5.96 -40.60
C ASP A 626 -7.64 -6.15 -40.95
N ARG A 627 -6.90 -6.97 -40.19
CA ARG A 627 -5.49 -7.29 -40.43
C ARG A 627 -5.31 -8.78 -40.73
N THR A 628 -4.47 -9.09 -41.72
CA THR A 628 -4.13 -10.47 -42.05
C THR A 628 -3.23 -11.08 -40.97
N PRO A 629 -3.18 -12.42 -40.85
CA PRO A 629 -2.27 -13.11 -39.93
C PRO A 629 -0.80 -12.68 -40.12
N ALA A 630 -0.32 -12.53 -41.36
CA ALA A 630 1.03 -12.03 -41.64
C ALA A 630 1.34 -10.67 -41.01
N ILE A 631 0.41 -9.69 -41.09
CA ILE A 631 0.59 -8.36 -40.50
C ILE A 631 0.60 -8.43 -38.98
N VAL A 632 -0.34 -9.18 -38.40
CA VAL A 632 -0.41 -9.37 -36.94
C VAL A 632 0.89 -9.98 -36.41
N LYS A 633 1.44 -10.98 -37.11
CA LYS A 633 2.72 -11.60 -36.72
C LYS A 633 3.90 -10.64 -36.87
N SER A 634 3.99 -9.90 -37.98
CA SER A 634 5.12 -9.00 -38.24
C SER A 634 5.22 -7.88 -37.21
N ASP A 635 4.08 -7.46 -36.65
CA ASP A 635 4.00 -6.39 -35.65
C ASP A 635 4.19 -6.90 -34.21
N GLY A 636 4.48 -8.20 -34.04
CA GLY A 636 4.83 -8.81 -32.76
C GLY A 636 3.63 -9.25 -31.90
N LEU A 637 2.41 -9.23 -32.43
CA LEU A 637 1.25 -9.74 -31.70
C LEU A 637 1.27 -11.28 -31.64
N SER A 638 0.60 -11.83 -30.64
CA SER A 638 0.59 -13.27 -30.36
C SER A 638 -0.62 -14.00 -30.93
N GLY A 639 -1.68 -13.31 -31.33
CA GLY A 639 -2.93 -13.96 -31.73
C GLY A 639 -3.92 -13.11 -32.50
N LEU A 640 -4.93 -13.81 -33.02
CA LEU A 640 -6.13 -13.28 -33.67
C LEU A 640 -7.30 -13.63 -32.77
N ASP A 641 -8.15 -12.65 -32.46
CA ASP A 641 -9.39 -12.87 -31.74
C ASP A 641 -10.53 -12.23 -32.53
N TYR A 642 -10.95 -12.86 -33.63
CA TYR A 642 -11.82 -12.20 -34.62
C TYR A 642 -13.26 -12.69 -34.57
N PRO A 643 -14.23 -11.85 -34.99
CA PRO A 643 -15.59 -12.32 -35.20
C PRO A 643 -15.62 -13.46 -36.22
N TYR A 644 -16.47 -14.46 -35.99
CA TYR A 644 -16.60 -15.66 -36.83
C TYR A 644 -16.67 -15.36 -38.34
N GLU A 645 -17.42 -14.31 -38.71
CA GLU A 645 -17.61 -13.90 -40.10
C GLU A 645 -16.32 -13.49 -40.81
N HIS A 646 -15.29 -13.03 -40.09
CA HIS A 646 -14.00 -12.68 -40.70
C HIS A 646 -13.25 -13.93 -41.15
N TYR A 647 -13.27 -15.00 -40.36
CA TYR A 647 -12.71 -16.29 -40.77
C TYR A 647 -13.50 -16.93 -41.90
N ARG A 648 -14.83 -16.81 -41.88
CA ARG A 648 -15.69 -17.33 -42.96
C ARG A 648 -15.43 -16.61 -44.30
N LYS A 649 -15.24 -15.30 -44.28
CA LYS A 649 -14.90 -14.49 -45.47
C LYS A 649 -13.47 -14.72 -45.95
N ASN A 650 -12.57 -15.15 -45.06
CA ASN A 650 -11.15 -15.36 -45.34
C ASN A 650 -10.71 -16.76 -44.87
N PRO A 651 -11.13 -17.84 -45.54
CA PRO A 651 -10.94 -19.21 -45.06
C PRO A 651 -9.46 -19.63 -44.93
N SER A 652 -8.53 -18.94 -45.61
CA SER A 652 -7.09 -19.19 -45.48
C SER A 652 -6.48 -18.67 -44.18
N TRP A 653 -7.13 -17.72 -43.49
CA TRP A 653 -6.54 -17.04 -42.34
C TRP A 653 -6.25 -17.96 -41.16
N MET A 654 -7.11 -18.96 -40.92
CA MET A 654 -6.85 -19.91 -39.84
C MET A 654 -5.60 -20.75 -40.11
N GLU A 655 -5.40 -21.20 -41.35
CA GLU A 655 -4.23 -21.98 -41.72
C GLU A 655 -2.94 -21.15 -41.71
N GLU A 656 -3.01 -19.93 -42.25
CA GLU A 656 -1.91 -18.98 -42.20
C GLU A 656 -1.53 -18.64 -40.74
N ALA A 657 -2.51 -18.42 -39.87
CA ALA A 657 -2.27 -18.17 -38.44
C ALA A 657 -1.56 -19.35 -37.75
N ARG A 658 -1.96 -20.60 -38.03
CA ARG A 658 -1.27 -21.79 -37.49
C ARG A 658 0.19 -21.85 -37.95
N GLN A 659 0.45 -21.60 -39.23
CA GLN A 659 1.81 -21.58 -39.79
C GLN A 659 2.68 -20.50 -39.15
N LEU A 660 2.08 -19.36 -38.82
CA LEU A 660 2.73 -18.24 -38.13
C LEU A 660 2.79 -18.40 -36.60
N GLN A 661 2.26 -19.50 -36.05
CA GLN A 661 2.17 -19.75 -34.61
C GLN A 661 1.44 -18.62 -33.87
N LEU A 662 0.37 -18.11 -34.45
CA LEU A 662 -0.56 -17.18 -33.82
C LEU A 662 -1.70 -17.98 -33.18
N SER A 663 -2.13 -17.60 -31.97
CA SER A 663 -3.34 -18.18 -31.39
C SER A 663 -4.57 -17.72 -32.15
N ILE A 664 -5.55 -18.61 -32.32
CA ILE A 664 -6.80 -18.34 -33.02
C ILE A 664 -7.95 -18.40 -32.02
N ASN A 665 -8.63 -17.29 -31.80
CA ASN A 665 -9.86 -17.18 -31.00
C ASN A 665 -10.99 -16.57 -31.85
N SER A 666 -12.24 -16.86 -31.48
CA SER A 666 -13.40 -16.21 -32.10
C SER A 666 -14.49 -15.85 -31.10
N TRP A 667 -15.10 -14.69 -31.29
CA TRP A 667 -16.11 -14.12 -30.40
C TRP A 667 -17.29 -13.48 -31.17
N THR A 668 -18.45 -13.24 -30.55
CA THR A 668 -18.97 -13.98 -29.38
C THR A 668 -19.84 -15.12 -29.91
N ILE A 669 -19.43 -16.36 -29.63
CA ILE A 669 -20.06 -17.55 -30.21
C ILE A 669 -21.01 -18.17 -29.20
N ASN A 670 -22.30 -18.04 -29.45
CA ASN A 670 -23.34 -18.51 -28.52
C ASN A 670 -24.21 -19.62 -29.11
N GLN A 671 -24.00 -20.00 -30.36
CA GLN A 671 -24.75 -21.03 -31.06
C GLN A 671 -23.93 -22.33 -31.11
N GLU A 672 -24.55 -23.46 -30.74
CA GLU A 672 -23.87 -24.77 -30.68
C GLU A 672 -23.33 -25.21 -32.05
N ASP A 673 -24.04 -24.94 -33.14
CA ASP A 673 -23.61 -25.25 -34.52
C ASP A 673 -22.31 -24.51 -34.88
N ARG A 674 -22.21 -23.22 -34.54
CA ARG A 674 -20.99 -22.42 -34.74
C ARG A 674 -19.84 -22.89 -33.85
N MET A 675 -20.12 -23.29 -32.61
CA MET A 675 -19.09 -23.90 -31.76
C MET A 675 -18.57 -25.20 -32.39
N VAL A 676 -19.45 -26.06 -32.89
CA VAL A 676 -19.11 -27.31 -33.59
C VAL A 676 -18.21 -27.02 -34.79
N GLU A 677 -18.59 -26.08 -35.65
CA GLU A 677 -17.79 -25.70 -36.83
C GLU A 677 -16.39 -25.21 -36.46
N LEU A 678 -16.27 -24.33 -35.46
CA LEU A 678 -14.98 -23.81 -35.01
C LEU A 678 -14.10 -24.88 -34.36
N LEU A 679 -14.71 -25.80 -33.60
CA LEU A 679 -13.99 -26.94 -33.03
C LEU A 679 -13.50 -27.91 -34.11
N ASP A 680 -14.28 -28.14 -35.17
CA ASP A 680 -13.88 -28.98 -36.32
C ASP A 680 -12.76 -28.31 -37.12
N GLN A 681 -12.75 -26.98 -37.17
CA GLN A 681 -11.65 -26.18 -37.70
C GLN A 681 -10.46 -26.07 -36.73
N GLN A 682 -10.47 -26.75 -35.59
CA GLN A 682 -9.36 -26.76 -34.63
C GLN A 682 -8.92 -25.36 -34.18
N VAL A 683 -9.88 -24.46 -33.92
CA VAL A 683 -9.61 -23.17 -33.28
C VAL A 683 -8.94 -23.38 -31.91
N ASP A 684 -8.09 -22.46 -31.45
CA ASP A 684 -7.47 -22.59 -30.12
C ASP A 684 -8.46 -22.26 -29.01
N LEU A 685 -9.32 -21.26 -29.24
CA LEU A 685 -10.23 -20.70 -28.23
C LEU A 685 -11.57 -20.31 -28.85
N ILE A 686 -12.60 -20.30 -28.02
CA ILE A 686 -13.93 -19.75 -28.33
C ILE A 686 -14.37 -18.88 -27.15
N THR A 687 -14.61 -17.61 -27.41
CA THR A 687 -15.23 -16.67 -26.46
C THR A 687 -16.74 -16.73 -26.57
N THR A 688 -17.41 -17.03 -25.45
CA THR A 688 -18.85 -17.31 -25.39
C THR A 688 -19.50 -16.80 -24.12
N ASP A 689 -20.76 -16.38 -24.21
CA ASP A 689 -21.62 -16.14 -23.05
C ASP A 689 -22.16 -17.44 -22.43
N GLU A 690 -21.94 -18.58 -23.09
CA GLU A 690 -22.49 -19.90 -22.75
C GLU A 690 -21.37 -20.91 -22.38
N PRO A 691 -20.46 -20.61 -21.44
CA PRO A 691 -19.28 -21.44 -21.19
C PRO A 691 -19.64 -22.87 -20.77
N LEU A 692 -20.72 -23.07 -20.00
CA LEU A 692 -21.19 -24.40 -19.61
C LEU A 692 -21.75 -25.21 -20.80
N MET A 693 -22.30 -24.55 -21.82
CA MET A 693 -22.72 -25.24 -23.05
C MET A 693 -21.50 -25.76 -23.80
N LEU A 694 -20.47 -24.93 -23.98
CA LEU A 694 -19.24 -25.33 -24.65
C LEU A 694 -18.48 -26.41 -23.90
N LEU A 695 -18.39 -26.31 -22.56
CA LEU A 695 -17.80 -27.36 -21.72
C LEU A 695 -18.51 -28.71 -21.90
N ARG A 696 -19.85 -28.72 -21.84
CA ARG A 696 -20.65 -29.93 -22.09
C ARG A 696 -20.46 -30.48 -23.50
N LEU A 697 -20.37 -29.61 -24.51
CA LEU A 697 -20.11 -30.02 -25.89
C LEU A 697 -18.75 -30.73 -26.02
N LEU A 698 -17.71 -30.22 -25.36
CA LEU A 698 -16.38 -30.81 -25.34
C LEU A 698 -16.35 -32.17 -24.63
N GLU A 699 -17.06 -32.29 -23.51
CA GLU A 699 -17.24 -33.57 -22.80
C GLU A 699 -17.94 -34.61 -23.70
N ARG A 700 -19.06 -34.25 -24.34
CA ARG A 700 -19.77 -35.14 -25.28
C ARG A 700 -18.86 -35.61 -26.43
N ARG A 701 -18.05 -34.70 -26.98
CA ARG A 701 -17.08 -35.02 -28.05
C ARG A 701 -15.98 -35.96 -27.56
N ALA A 702 -15.44 -35.74 -26.36
CA ALA A 702 -14.43 -36.62 -25.77
C ALA A 702 -14.97 -38.05 -25.54
N GLU A 703 -16.18 -38.18 -25.01
CA GLU A 703 -16.84 -39.48 -24.82
C GLU A 703 -17.09 -40.23 -26.14
N ALA A 704 -17.52 -39.50 -27.19
CA ALA A 704 -17.74 -40.09 -28.51
C ALA A 704 -16.44 -40.64 -29.11
N THR A 705 -15.32 -39.92 -28.96
CA THR A 705 -13.99 -40.37 -29.40
C THR A 705 -13.56 -41.64 -28.66
N VAL A 706 -13.68 -41.68 -27.33
CA VAL A 706 -13.35 -42.86 -26.52
C VAL A 706 -14.19 -44.07 -26.93
N LYS A 707 -15.50 -43.90 -27.17
CA LYS A 707 -16.37 -44.98 -27.65
C LYS A 707 -15.94 -45.51 -29.03
N LYS A 708 -15.52 -44.62 -29.93
CA LYS A 708 -15.01 -45.00 -31.27
C LYS A 708 -13.70 -45.77 -31.17
N ASP A 709 -12.78 -45.36 -30.30
CA ASP A 709 -11.50 -46.05 -30.08
C ASP A 709 -11.71 -47.43 -29.44
N ILE A 710 -12.60 -47.56 -28.45
CA ILE A 710 -12.97 -48.86 -27.86
C ILE A 710 -13.55 -49.79 -28.92
N LYS A 711 -14.41 -49.28 -29.82
CA LYS A 711 -14.98 -50.08 -30.91
C LYS A 711 -13.89 -50.56 -31.88
N ARG A 712 -12.97 -49.67 -32.27
CA ARG A 712 -11.83 -50.01 -33.14
C ARG A 712 -10.83 -50.99 -32.52
N ILE A 713 -10.69 -51.03 -31.18
CA ILE A 713 -9.84 -52.01 -30.49
C ILE A 713 -10.51 -53.40 -30.42
N LYS A 714 -11.85 -53.45 -30.49
CA LYS A 714 -12.64 -54.70 -30.46
C LYS A 714 -12.83 -55.35 -31.82
N GLU A 715 -12.70 -54.56 -32.90
CA GLU A 715 -12.65 -55.00 -34.31
C GLU A 715 -11.21 -55.35 -34.69
#